data_AF-A0A7K0X4W8-F1
#
_entry.id   AF-A0A7K0X4W8-F1
#
_cell.length_a   1.000
_cell.length_b   1.000
_cell.length_c   1.000
_cell.angle_alpha   90.00
_cell.angle_beta   90.00
_cell.angle_gamma   90.00
#
_symmetry.space_group_name_H-M   'P 1'
#
loop_
_entity.id
_entity.type
_entity.pdbx_description
1 polymer ?
#
loop_
_entity_poly.entity_id
_entity_poly.type
_entity_poly.pdbx_seq_one_letter_code
_entity_poly.pdbx_strand_id
1 'polypeptide(L)'
;MQANSWLSENSPGRALVLPGIPDADFDWGFTAQIPIQWGSDVTWATRSQAPLSGLDVVEYLDATEIAIERGGDTRLVDYLRRGGFTSVVAPNDQRSEAYGAPSPETVRNAMTASGFTLTAAFGDRGYGFGDLQQIDIYSVPGGAVATTYAASSTTWLSGDIASTLSVPTSVFGDRPYLLTRDRIPSPLLASQWIITDGNQASTIDYGLNRNNKSYIHDFTGDVVPARQDPASRTYQELDGFSSVTASSVGPGMFVANIPAFDPAKILDGDANTWWIPRRIEVDGFDAWGPVDPSVESKFTTPTMVDQLEVALFIGPYATLSPIDVTVHTDAGDATTTLLPIQVKQPLNVIPGITSSVKVSIARSSYFAIDDVIGIRELTLPGTPVTPRLVVPNQLNDQFSAPGSPDPAWVFTRNRAATSPLVSLNSESQIARKFTVPKDGKFRLLASASSTKGQPLLRWLGSTPNFSVTADSTWGENPKVGPRNLVDSDSTTHWRSGNDITASGGSSLIDMRWSETRSISSLVLVRGNDEAMPQDIVIYAGAEARSAPVAADGTVTFEPITTSSLTLRLNYAPVSLDDRTSSRVMGFGSIDVPALSDLYPGPIDRSVPYIAACDAGPKVAIGSATLSYSIATTAGALIDGTPFDLVPCGTENLALNAGVTLLNASSGSSLVTVNQLVLGNSPTMAAPTGLPRTLNINHWATNDRTVTVAGGTEGLLVVNEAFNEGWEATLNGTTLTPLKIDGWRQAFIVPEGDGGTVDLRFAPDRIFKLGTAFGLFTLLAVFVMALWPDRKKRQLAALNEGQPAKALLIAGVAIGAMWCTGIGAVLLLPAWWLRNHRRSWLAPIAFLSMSAAGLLVVLGKRIVDYPSNLWGAASYPVSALAATAFLCAFVTLLPHRDDATEESPETPLADTAAETA
;
A
#
# COMPACT_ATOMS: atom_id res chain seq x y z
N MET A 1 -13.54 14.50 22.52
CA MET A 1 -14.73 14.37 23.38
C MET A 1 -16.01 14.86 22.70
N GLN A 2 -16.11 16.14 22.29
CA GLN A 2 -17.30 16.65 21.59
C GLN A 2 -17.65 15.82 20.35
N ALA A 3 -16.65 15.50 19.51
CA ALA A 3 -16.83 14.61 18.35
C ALA A 3 -17.39 13.23 18.73
N ASN A 4 -16.88 12.59 19.80
CA ASN A 4 -17.38 11.28 20.24
C ASN A 4 -18.85 11.36 20.69
N SER A 5 -19.23 12.39 21.45
CA SER A 5 -20.62 12.60 21.87
C SER A 5 -21.53 12.75 20.66
N TRP A 6 -21.09 13.56 19.68
CA TRP A 6 -21.84 13.75 18.44
C TRP A 6 -22.00 12.44 17.67
N LEU A 7 -20.95 11.64 17.53
CA LEU A 7 -21.00 10.35 16.85
C LEU A 7 -21.95 9.37 17.54
N SER A 8 -21.91 9.27 18.88
CA SER A 8 -22.81 8.41 19.64
C SER A 8 -24.29 8.76 19.45
N GLU A 9 -24.60 10.05 19.25
CA GLU A 9 -25.98 10.53 19.06
C GLU A 9 -26.44 10.48 17.59
N ASN A 10 -25.53 10.70 16.64
CA ASN A 10 -25.88 10.99 15.23
C ASN A 10 -25.40 9.94 14.23
N SER A 11 -24.55 8.99 14.65
CA SER A 11 -23.91 8.02 13.75
C SER A 11 -24.11 6.59 14.28
N PRO A 12 -25.28 5.97 14.06
CA PRO A 12 -25.63 4.66 14.63
C PRO A 12 -24.84 3.46 14.08
N GLY A 13 -23.96 3.67 13.10
CA GLY A 13 -23.06 2.65 12.54
C GLY A 13 -21.60 2.89 12.91
N ARG A 14 -20.69 2.41 12.06
CA ARG A 14 -19.24 2.54 12.29
C ARG A 14 -18.73 3.89 11.79
N ALA A 15 -17.78 4.47 12.52
CA ALA A 15 -16.98 5.62 12.08
C ALA A 15 -15.60 5.17 11.56
N LEU A 16 -15.16 5.67 10.41
CA LEU A 16 -13.79 5.49 9.92
C LEU A 16 -12.93 6.68 10.32
N VAL A 17 -11.76 6.48 10.92
CA VAL A 17 -10.78 7.56 11.12
C VAL A 17 -9.74 7.53 9.99
N LEU A 18 -9.64 8.62 9.25
CA LEU A 18 -8.88 8.78 8.01
C LEU A 18 -8.24 10.20 7.93
N PRO A 19 -6.97 10.38 7.54
CA PRO A 19 -6.03 9.36 7.11
C PRO A 19 -5.46 8.59 8.29
N GLY A 20 -5.31 7.27 8.15
CA GLY A 20 -4.67 6.44 9.16
C GLY A 20 -3.16 6.67 9.21
N ILE A 21 -2.56 6.70 10.40
CA ILE A 21 -1.10 6.75 10.58
C ILE A 21 -0.64 5.55 11.42
N PRO A 22 0.65 5.14 11.35
CA PRO A 22 1.14 3.97 12.06
C PRO A 22 0.82 4.00 13.56
N ASP A 23 1.13 5.13 14.19
CA ASP A 23 0.85 5.44 15.59
C ASP A 23 0.18 6.80 15.69
N ALA A 24 -0.69 6.99 16.67
CA ALA A 24 -1.43 8.24 16.84
C ALA A 24 -0.53 9.39 17.37
N ASP A 25 0.01 10.20 16.45
CA ASP A 25 0.83 11.39 16.70
C ASP A 25 0.12 12.67 16.23
N PHE A 26 -0.08 13.60 17.17
CA PHE A 26 -0.79 14.86 16.96
C PHE A 26 0.10 16.05 17.34
N ASP A 27 -0.27 17.24 16.89
CA ASP A 27 0.44 18.48 17.23
C ASP A 27 0.52 18.75 18.74
N TRP A 28 -0.43 18.23 19.51
CA TRP A 28 -0.48 18.34 20.97
C TRP A 28 0.18 17.17 21.71
N GLY A 29 0.56 16.09 21.03
CA GLY A 29 1.31 14.98 21.62
C GLY A 29 1.02 13.60 21.03
N PHE A 30 1.78 12.63 21.54
CA PHE A 30 1.75 11.23 21.13
C PHE A 30 0.91 10.38 22.08
N THR A 31 -0.04 9.60 21.55
CA THR A 31 -0.96 8.78 22.36
C THR A 31 -0.85 7.28 22.14
N ALA A 32 -0.02 6.83 21.19
CA ALA A 32 0.07 5.46 20.66
C ALA A 32 -1.22 4.90 20.03
N GLN A 33 -2.39 5.17 20.61
CA GLN A 33 -3.72 4.80 20.11
C GLN A 33 -4.53 6.04 19.75
N ILE A 34 -5.44 5.89 18.78
CA ILE A 34 -6.29 7.00 18.36
C ILE A 34 -7.27 7.40 19.49
N PRO A 35 -7.47 8.71 19.77
CA PRO A 35 -8.27 9.15 20.91
C PRO A 35 -9.73 8.68 20.93
N ILE A 36 -10.34 8.38 19.77
CA ILE A 36 -11.72 7.85 19.69
C ILE A 36 -11.87 6.50 20.42
N GLN A 37 -10.78 5.75 20.59
CA GLN A 37 -10.75 4.50 21.34
C GLN A 37 -11.03 4.70 22.84
N TRP A 38 -10.82 5.89 23.39
CA TRP A 38 -10.93 6.14 24.81
C TRP A 38 -12.30 6.69 25.20
N GLY A 39 -12.98 6.00 26.12
CA GLY A 39 -14.16 6.54 26.80
C GLY A 39 -15.36 6.82 25.89
N SER A 40 -15.52 6.08 24.80
CA SER A 40 -16.73 6.13 23.95
C SER A 40 -17.18 4.73 23.54
N ASP A 41 -18.49 4.56 23.37
CA ASP A 41 -19.11 3.34 22.82
C ASP A 41 -19.23 3.41 21.28
N VAL A 42 -18.59 4.39 20.64
CA VAL A 42 -18.60 4.54 19.18
C VAL A 42 -17.87 3.34 18.58
N THR A 43 -18.51 2.64 17.65
CA THR A 43 -17.83 1.62 16.86
C THR A 43 -16.98 2.31 15.80
N TRP A 44 -15.68 1.99 15.74
CA TRP A 44 -14.76 2.69 14.85
C TRP A 44 -13.81 1.73 14.12
N ALA A 45 -13.15 2.23 13.08
CA ALA A 45 -11.97 1.60 12.47
C ALA A 45 -10.96 2.67 12.05
N THR A 46 -9.69 2.28 11.97
CA THR A 46 -8.63 3.11 11.37
C THR A 46 -7.55 2.20 10.78
N ARG A 47 -6.77 2.73 9.84
CA ARG A 47 -5.56 2.09 9.36
C ARG A 47 -4.36 2.45 10.24
N SER A 48 -4.10 1.64 11.26
CA SER A 48 -2.87 1.68 12.09
C SER A 48 -1.81 0.70 11.59
N GLN A 49 -0.61 0.69 12.18
CA GLN A 49 0.51 -0.18 11.75
C GLN A 49 0.17 -1.67 11.63
N ALA A 50 -0.54 -2.22 12.63
CA ALA A 50 -0.91 -3.63 12.69
C ALA A 50 -2.33 -3.81 13.27
N PRO A 51 -3.38 -3.62 12.46
CA PRO A 51 -4.76 -3.81 12.90
C PRO A 51 -5.01 -5.26 13.32
N LEU A 52 -5.71 -5.47 14.44
CA LEU A 52 -5.99 -6.81 14.99
C LEU A 52 -7.03 -7.61 14.18
N SER A 53 -7.59 -7.02 13.13
CA SER A 53 -8.75 -7.54 12.39
C SER A 53 -8.40 -8.47 11.21
N GLY A 54 -7.11 -8.80 11.02
CA GLY A 54 -6.63 -9.68 9.96
C GLY A 54 -6.33 -8.96 8.63
N LEU A 55 -5.69 -9.69 7.71
CA LEU A 55 -5.19 -9.15 6.43
C LEU A 55 -6.32 -8.61 5.52
N ASP A 56 -7.48 -9.27 5.48
CA ASP A 56 -8.59 -8.87 4.62
C ASP A 56 -9.14 -7.46 5.00
N VAL A 57 -9.17 -7.14 6.30
CA VAL A 57 -9.56 -5.79 6.77
C VAL A 57 -8.47 -4.76 6.47
N VAL A 58 -7.19 -5.13 6.61
CA VAL A 58 -6.08 -4.26 6.24
C VAL A 58 -6.17 -3.87 4.76
N GLU A 59 -6.46 -4.84 3.89
CA GLU A 59 -6.59 -4.60 2.45
C GLU A 59 -7.77 -3.67 2.12
N TYR A 60 -8.91 -3.83 2.81
CA TYR A 60 -10.06 -2.94 2.69
C TYR A 60 -9.71 -1.48 3.09
N LEU A 61 -8.99 -1.32 4.20
CA LEU A 61 -8.57 -0.01 4.69
C LEU A 61 -7.48 0.60 3.78
N ASP A 62 -6.50 -0.18 3.32
CA ASP A 62 -5.48 0.26 2.37
C ASP A 62 -6.12 0.78 1.08
N ALA A 63 -7.15 0.11 0.56
CA ALA A 63 -7.87 0.56 -0.63
C ALA A 63 -8.52 1.95 -0.43
N THR A 64 -9.01 2.22 0.78
CA THR A 64 -9.58 3.51 1.16
C THR A 64 -8.51 4.59 1.24
N GLU A 65 -7.38 4.31 1.89
CA GLU A 65 -6.24 5.24 1.99
C GLU A 65 -5.70 5.58 0.60
N ILE A 66 -5.48 4.58 -0.26
CA ILE A 66 -4.97 4.75 -1.63
C ILE A 66 -5.91 5.62 -2.47
N ALA A 67 -7.22 5.47 -2.33
CA ALA A 67 -8.19 6.31 -3.05
C ALA A 67 -8.03 7.80 -2.68
N ILE A 68 -7.83 8.08 -1.40
CA ILE A 68 -7.64 9.45 -0.87
C ILE A 68 -6.29 10.01 -1.30
N GLU A 69 -5.24 9.19 -1.23
CA GLU A 69 -3.88 9.56 -1.67
C GLU A 69 -3.79 9.83 -3.18
N ARG A 70 -4.72 9.28 -3.98
CA ARG A 70 -4.85 9.55 -5.43
C ARG A 70 -5.71 10.77 -5.76
N GLY A 71 -6.17 11.51 -4.74
CA GLY A 71 -7.01 12.69 -4.90
C GLY A 71 -8.52 12.41 -4.89
N GLY A 72 -8.94 11.22 -4.48
CA GLY A 72 -10.34 10.80 -4.33
C GLY A 72 -10.82 9.80 -5.38
N ASP A 73 -11.96 9.15 -5.11
CA ASP A 73 -12.69 8.28 -6.03
C ASP A 73 -14.21 8.43 -5.82
N THR A 74 -14.95 8.71 -6.88
CA THR A 74 -16.42 8.85 -6.85
C THR A 74 -17.18 7.61 -6.35
N ARG A 75 -16.54 6.44 -6.29
CA ARG A 75 -17.12 5.19 -5.77
C ARG A 75 -16.82 4.97 -4.29
N LEU A 76 -16.00 5.82 -3.67
CA LEU A 76 -15.52 5.61 -2.30
C LEU A 76 -16.65 5.68 -1.26
N VAL A 77 -17.64 6.56 -1.47
CA VAL A 77 -18.83 6.63 -0.58
C VAL A 77 -19.59 5.29 -0.57
N ASP A 78 -19.83 4.71 -1.74
CA ASP A 78 -20.50 3.41 -1.87
C ASP A 78 -19.65 2.26 -1.32
N TYR A 79 -18.34 2.31 -1.54
CA TYR A 79 -17.38 1.35 -0.98
C TYR A 79 -17.45 1.35 0.56
N LEU A 80 -17.40 2.54 1.18
CA LEU A 80 -17.52 2.68 2.64
C LEU A 80 -18.90 2.31 3.17
N ARG A 81 -19.98 2.68 2.46
CA ARG A 81 -21.35 2.29 2.80
C ARG A 81 -21.48 0.77 2.91
N ARG A 82 -20.92 0.02 1.96
CA ARG A 82 -20.90 -1.45 1.98
C ARG A 82 -20.12 -2.01 3.15
N GLY A 83 -19.04 -1.36 3.58
CA GLY A 83 -18.33 -1.74 4.80
C GLY A 83 -19.08 -1.47 6.11
N GLY A 84 -20.29 -0.92 6.05
CA GLY A 84 -21.11 -0.57 7.21
C GLY A 84 -20.71 0.73 7.89
N PHE A 85 -19.90 1.56 7.22
CA PHE A 85 -19.54 2.87 7.72
C PHE A 85 -20.70 3.85 7.52
N THR A 86 -20.92 4.68 8.53
CA THR A 86 -21.95 5.74 8.54
C THR A 86 -21.35 7.14 8.60
N SER A 87 -20.10 7.24 9.03
CA SER A 87 -19.35 8.49 9.11
C SER A 87 -17.86 8.26 8.85
N VAL A 88 -17.18 9.29 8.37
CA VAL A 88 -15.71 9.39 8.30
C VAL A 88 -15.28 10.56 9.17
N VAL A 89 -14.30 10.35 10.04
CA VAL A 89 -13.70 11.34 10.94
C VAL A 89 -12.31 11.66 10.40
N ALA A 90 -12.08 12.94 10.08
CA ALA A 90 -10.81 13.45 9.61
C ALA A 90 -10.14 14.31 10.69
N PRO A 91 -9.14 13.76 11.42
CA PRO A 91 -8.33 14.54 12.34
C PRO A 91 -7.32 15.38 11.54
N ASN A 92 -7.50 16.69 11.55
CA ASN A 92 -6.66 17.65 10.85
C ASN A 92 -5.47 18.14 11.69
N ASP A 93 -5.47 17.84 13.00
CA ASP A 93 -4.39 18.11 13.97
C ASP A 93 -3.38 16.98 14.11
N GLN A 94 -3.52 15.97 13.26
CA GLN A 94 -2.63 14.83 13.16
C GLN A 94 -1.39 15.20 12.35
N ARG A 95 -0.21 14.74 12.77
CA ARG A 95 1.07 14.99 12.05
C ARG A 95 1.23 14.07 10.83
N SER A 96 0.21 14.02 9.99
CA SER A 96 0.03 13.13 8.85
C SER A 96 1.21 13.13 7.88
N GLU A 97 1.72 14.31 7.53
CA GLU A 97 2.82 14.46 6.58
C GLU A 97 4.14 13.87 7.08
N ALA A 98 4.37 13.89 8.41
CA ALA A 98 5.55 13.26 9.01
C ALA A 98 5.59 11.73 8.82
N TYR A 99 4.43 11.13 8.55
CA TYR A 99 4.26 9.69 8.30
C TYR A 99 3.86 9.38 6.85
N GLY A 100 4.04 10.35 5.93
CA GLY A 100 3.76 10.19 4.51
C GLY A 100 2.27 10.15 4.13
N ALA A 101 1.37 10.49 5.06
CA ALA A 101 -0.04 10.68 4.76
C ALA A 101 -0.27 12.07 4.13
N PRO A 102 -1.34 12.26 3.33
CA PRO A 102 -1.62 13.56 2.72
C PRO A 102 -1.88 14.66 3.75
N SER A 103 -1.60 15.90 3.37
CA SER A 103 -1.93 17.07 4.20
C SER A 103 -3.45 17.16 4.43
N PRO A 104 -3.91 17.79 5.53
CA PRO A 104 -5.35 17.96 5.82
C PRO A 104 -6.17 18.52 4.66
N GLU A 105 -5.60 19.47 3.90
CA GLU A 105 -6.25 20.04 2.72
C GLU A 105 -6.35 19.04 1.56
N THR A 106 -5.30 18.25 1.33
CA THR A 106 -5.33 17.19 0.31
C THR A 106 -6.41 16.17 0.63
N VAL A 107 -6.55 15.79 1.92
CA VAL A 107 -7.63 14.92 2.38
C VAL A 107 -9.00 15.56 2.14
N ARG A 108 -9.20 16.82 2.52
CA ARG A 108 -10.46 17.55 2.29
C ARG A 108 -10.84 17.59 0.80
N ASN A 109 -9.87 17.88 -0.06
CA ASN A 109 -10.07 17.93 -1.51
C ASN A 109 -10.44 16.55 -2.07
N ALA A 110 -9.74 15.50 -1.64
CA ALA A 110 -10.05 14.13 -2.03
C ALA A 110 -11.43 13.66 -1.55
N MET A 111 -11.82 14.01 -0.32
CA MET A 111 -13.15 13.72 0.22
C MET A 111 -14.24 14.42 -0.61
N THR A 112 -14.04 15.69 -0.95
CA THR A 112 -14.99 16.45 -1.78
C THR A 112 -15.08 15.86 -3.19
N ALA A 113 -13.96 15.53 -3.82
CA ALA A 113 -13.91 14.89 -5.14
C ALA A 113 -14.56 13.50 -5.16
N SER A 114 -14.53 12.79 -4.02
CA SER A 114 -15.19 11.49 -3.84
C SER A 114 -16.70 11.60 -3.56
N GLY A 115 -17.24 12.82 -3.38
CA GLY A 115 -18.65 13.06 -3.12
C GLY A 115 -19.08 13.02 -1.65
N PHE A 116 -18.15 13.07 -0.70
CA PHE A 116 -18.50 13.15 0.72
C PHE A 116 -19.09 14.52 1.09
N THR A 117 -20.00 14.52 2.07
CA THR A 117 -20.60 15.75 2.62
C THR A 117 -20.14 15.97 4.06
N LEU A 118 -19.52 17.12 4.32
CA LEU A 118 -19.15 17.56 5.67
C LEU A 118 -20.43 17.78 6.50
N THR A 119 -20.52 17.13 7.65
CA THR A 119 -21.72 17.10 8.50
C THR A 119 -21.51 17.75 9.86
N ALA A 120 -20.30 17.65 10.42
CA ALA A 120 -19.91 18.34 11.65
C ALA A 120 -18.42 18.66 11.64
N ALA A 121 -18.02 19.65 12.44
CA ALA A 121 -16.63 20.02 12.66
C ALA A 121 -16.44 20.47 14.12
N PHE A 122 -15.30 20.17 14.72
CA PHE A 122 -15.00 20.45 16.14
C PHE A 122 -13.58 20.95 16.37
N GLY A 123 -13.41 21.75 17.42
CA GLY A 123 -12.11 22.24 17.90
C GLY A 123 -11.71 23.59 17.34
N ASP A 124 -10.45 23.97 17.53
CA ASP A 124 -9.91 25.23 17.01
C ASP A 124 -9.74 25.19 15.48
N ARG A 125 -9.75 26.36 14.86
CA ARG A 125 -9.34 26.53 13.47
C ARG A 125 -7.85 26.81 13.39
N GLY A 126 -7.25 26.54 12.22
CA GLY A 126 -5.83 26.81 11.99
C GLY A 126 -5.10 25.70 11.26
N TYR A 127 -5.79 24.64 10.86
CA TYR A 127 -5.19 23.47 10.20
C TYR A 127 -5.30 23.58 8.68
N GLY A 128 -4.26 23.13 7.96
CA GLY A 128 -4.07 23.45 6.54
C GLY A 128 -3.81 24.95 6.34
N PHE A 129 -4.36 25.57 5.29
CA PHE A 129 -4.31 27.03 5.06
C PHE A 129 -5.15 27.87 6.05
N GLY A 130 -5.35 27.38 7.28
CA GLY A 130 -6.08 28.07 8.36
C GLY A 130 -7.59 27.87 8.38
N ASP A 131 -8.16 27.24 7.35
CA ASP A 131 -9.61 27.13 7.15
C ASP A 131 -10.27 25.88 7.75
N LEU A 132 -9.47 24.89 8.19
CA LEU A 132 -10.00 23.64 8.75
C LEU A 132 -10.06 23.67 10.28
N GLN A 133 -11.06 22.99 10.83
CA GLN A 133 -11.14 22.69 12.26
C GLN A 133 -10.26 21.50 12.61
N GLN A 134 -9.95 21.29 13.89
CA GLN A 134 -9.19 20.13 14.37
C GLN A 134 -9.77 18.79 13.90
N ILE A 135 -11.09 18.66 13.89
CA ILE A 135 -11.76 17.43 13.50
C ILE A 135 -12.92 17.76 12.58
N ASP A 136 -12.93 17.17 11.39
CA ASP A 136 -14.06 17.18 10.46
C ASP A 136 -14.76 15.82 10.46
N ILE A 137 -16.09 15.80 10.33
CA ILE A 137 -16.88 14.58 10.23
C ILE A 137 -17.73 14.63 8.97
N TYR A 138 -17.55 13.63 8.10
CA TYR A 138 -18.28 13.45 6.85
C TYR A 138 -19.29 12.32 6.98
N SER A 139 -20.44 12.44 6.30
CA SER A 139 -21.47 11.39 6.31
C SER A 139 -21.23 10.32 5.24
N VAL A 140 -21.62 9.09 5.56
CA VAL A 140 -21.70 7.95 4.64
C VAL A 140 -23.16 7.45 4.63
N PRO A 141 -24.01 7.99 3.74
CA PRO A 141 -25.43 7.67 3.73
C PRO A 141 -25.70 6.18 3.49
N GLY A 142 -26.70 5.62 4.17
CA GLY A 142 -27.15 4.24 3.95
C GLY A 142 -26.26 3.14 4.53
N GLY A 143 -25.21 3.49 5.30
CA GLY A 143 -24.44 2.52 6.07
C GLY A 143 -25.28 1.86 7.17
N ALA A 144 -25.06 0.57 7.39
CA ALA A 144 -25.75 -0.20 8.42
C ALA A 144 -24.83 -1.29 9.01
N VAL A 145 -25.15 -1.80 10.20
CA VAL A 145 -24.38 -2.90 10.82
C VAL A 145 -24.68 -4.26 10.18
N ALA A 146 -25.83 -4.42 9.53
CA ALA A 146 -26.23 -5.61 8.79
C ALA A 146 -27.10 -5.26 7.59
N THR A 147 -27.01 -6.07 6.54
CA THR A 147 -27.75 -5.92 5.28
C THR A 147 -28.13 -7.28 4.71
N THR A 148 -29.12 -7.33 3.83
CA THR A 148 -29.49 -8.55 3.10
C THR A 148 -29.25 -8.39 1.61
N TYR A 149 -29.01 -9.51 0.93
CA TYR A 149 -28.94 -9.57 -0.53
C TYR A 149 -29.66 -10.81 -1.04
N ALA A 150 -30.11 -10.80 -2.29
CA ALA A 150 -30.56 -12.02 -2.96
C ALA A 150 -29.35 -12.88 -3.34
N ALA A 151 -29.38 -14.19 -3.09
CA ALA A 151 -28.25 -15.05 -3.42
C ALA A 151 -27.97 -15.07 -4.93
N SER A 152 -29.02 -14.98 -5.76
CA SER A 152 -28.95 -14.88 -7.23
C SER A 152 -28.29 -13.60 -7.74
N SER A 153 -28.13 -12.57 -6.89
CA SER A 153 -27.46 -11.31 -7.25
C SER A 153 -25.94 -11.37 -7.09
N THR A 154 -25.42 -12.43 -6.47
CA THR A 154 -23.99 -12.58 -6.14
C THR A 154 -23.14 -12.69 -7.40
N THR A 155 -22.05 -11.92 -7.43
CA THR A 155 -21.09 -11.92 -8.54
C THR A 155 -19.76 -12.52 -8.11
N TRP A 156 -19.15 -13.34 -8.96
CA TRP A 156 -17.79 -13.81 -8.75
C TRP A 156 -16.82 -12.79 -9.29
N LEU A 157 -15.84 -12.42 -8.48
CA LEU A 157 -14.84 -11.41 -8.79
C LEU A 157 -13.45 -12.03 -8.73
N SER A 158 -12.75 -12.11 -9.87
CA SER A 158 -11.31 -12.36 -9.87
C SER A 158 -10.60 -11.06 -9.55
N GLY A 159 -9.85 -11.02 -8.46
CA GLY A 159 -9.27 -9.79 -7.94
C GLY A 159 -9.11 -9.82 -6.43
N ASP A 160 -8.86 -8.65 -5.88
CA ASP A 160 -8.73 -8.42 -4.46
C ASP A 160 -9.93 -7.57 -3.98
N ILE A 161 -9.96 -7.16 -2.71
CA ILE A 161 -11.03 -6.34 -2.14
C ILE A 161 -11.04 -4.94 -2.79
N ALA A 162 -9.86 -4.41 -3.13
CA ALA A 162 -9.69 -3.11 -3.78
C ALA A 162 -10.20 -3.11 -5.23
N SER A 163 -10.27 -4.26 -5.90
CA SER A 163 -10.77 -4.40 -7.28
C SER A 163 -12.15 -3.76 -7.49
N THR A 164 -13.01 -3.66 -6.48
CA THR A 164 -14.30 -2.98 -6.62
C THR A 164 -14.19 -1.48 -6.86
N LEU A 165 -13.13 -0.84 -6.32
CA LEU A 165 -12.72 0.52 -6.68
C LEU A 165 -12.00 0.58 -8.03
N SER A 166 -11.97 -0.51 -8.81
CA SER A 166 -11.52 -0.52 -10.21
C SER A 166 -12.64 -0.88 -11.17
N VAL A 167 -13.79 -1.38 -10.69
CA VAL A 167 -14.95 -1.69 -11.54
C VAL A 167 -15.91 -0.50 -11.59
N PRO A 168 -16.36 -0.06 -12.78
CA PRO A 168 -17.41 0.96 -12.88
C PRO A 168 -18.70 0.53 -12.21
N THR A 169 -19.39 1.46 -11.55
CA THR A 169 -20.72 1.24 -10.94
C THR A 169 -21.76 0.76 -11.95
N SER A 170 -21.64 1.15 -13.22
CA SER A 170 -22.50 0.67 -14.31
C SER A 170 -22.31 -0.82 -14.62
N VAL A 171 -21.13 -1.39 -14.34
CA VAL A 171 -20.80 -2.81 -14.51
C VAL A 171 -21.18 -3.58 -13.25
N PHE A 172 -20.78 -3.10 -12.07
CA PHE A 172 -20.89 -3.83 -10.82
C PHE A 172 -22.25 -3.65 -10.10
N GLY A 173 -22.81 -2.43 -10.09
CA GLY A 173 -24.02 -2.09 -9.32
C GLY A 173 -23.81 -2.13 -7.80
N ASP A 174 -24.83 -2.55 -7.03
CA ASP A 174 -24.78 -2.74 -5.56
C ASP A 174 -24.80 -4.22 -5.16
N ARG A 175 -24.21 -5.10 -5.98
CA ARG A 175 -24.26 -6.56 -5.81
C ARG A 175 -23.29 -7.04 -4.72
N PRO A 176 -23.60 -8.09 -3.95
CA PRO A 176 -22.58 -8.76 -3.14
C PRO A 176 -21.63 -9.52 -4.05
N TYR A 177 -20.36 -9.70 -3.65
CA TYR A 177 -19.42 -10.50 -4.44
C TYR A 177 -18.68 -11.55 -3.63
N LEU A 178 -18.23 -12.58 -4.32
CA LEU A 178 -17.30 -13.58 -3.83
C LEU A 178 -16.00 -13.46 -4.59
N LEU A 179 -14.89 -13.34 -3.87
CA LEU A 179 -13.58 -13.36 -4.50
C LEU A 179 -13.24 -14.78 -4.92
N THR A 180 -12.75 -14.97 -6.14
CA THR A 180 -12.32 -16.29 -6.63
C THR A 180 -11.08 -16.81 -5.88
N ARG A 181 -10.36 -15.94 -5.17
CA ARG A 181 -9.24 -16.30 -4.29
C ARG A 181 -9.69 -16.96 -2.98
N ASP A 182 -10.93 -16.75 -2.56
CA ASP A 182 -11.45 -17.25 -1.29
C ASP A 182 -12.00 -18.68 -1.45
N ARG A 183 -11.89 -19.48 -0.38
CA ARG A 183 -12.54 -20.79 -0.34
C ARG A 183 -14.05 -20.61 -0.12
N ILE A 184 -14.85 -21.00 -1.10
CA ILE A 184 -16.31 -20.87 -1.07
C ILE A 184 -16.94 -22.24 -0.71
N PRO A 185 -17.93 -22.29 0.20
CA PRO A 185 -18.73 -23.49 0.44
C PRO A 185 -19.51 -23.91 -0.81
N SER A 186 -19.46 -25.20 -1.15
CA SER A 186 -20.34 -25.81 -2.16
C SER A 186 -21.81 -25.77 -1.68
N PRO A 187 -22.82 -25.47 -2.54
CA PRO A 187 -22.81 -25.52 -4.00
C PRO A 187 -23.09 -24.17 -4.70
N LEU A 188 -22.66 -23.02 -4.17
CA LEU A 188 -22.89 -21.73 -4.85
C LEU A 188 -22.25 -21.75 -6.26
N LEU A 189 -23.08 -21.75 -7.30
CA LEU A 189 -22.66 -21.77 -8.69
C LEU A 189 -22.54 -20.35 -9.25
N ALA A 190 -21.44 -20.10 -9.97
CA ALA A 190 -21.18 -18.81 -10.57
C ALA A 190 -22.17 -18.49 -11.70
N SER A 191 -23.07 -17.53 -11.47
CA SER A 191 -24.00 -17.03 -12.48
C SER A 191 -23.45 -15.80 -13.22
N GLN A 192 -22.38 -15.19 -12.71
CA GLN A 192 -21.77 -13.97 -13.20
C GLN A 192 -20.30 -13.94 -12.80
N TRP A 193 -19.43 -13.54 -13.73
CA TRP A 193 -17.99 -13.46 -13.48
C TRP A 193 -17.41 -12.17 -14.03
N ILE A 194 -16.84 -11.36 -13.12
CA ILE A 194 -16.06 -10.18 -13.43
C ILE A 194 -14.60 -10.51 -13.15
N ILE A 195 -13.74 -10.25 -14.12
CA ILE A 195 -12.33 -10.57 -14.06
C ILE A 195 -11.55 -9.27 -14.00
N THR A 196 -10.80 -9.09 -12.93
CA THR A 196 -9.87 -7.98 -12.77
C THR A 196 -8.46 -8.50 -12.56
N ASP A 197 -7.52 -7.57 -12.54
CA ASP A 197 -6.09 -7.75 -12.35
C ASP A 197 -5.61 -7.20 -10.99
N GLY A 198 -6.51 -7.08 -10.00
CA GLY A 198 -6.21 -6.46 -8.70
C GLY A 198 -5.42 -7.34 -7.73
N ASN A 199 -5.57 -8.68 -7.79
CA ASN A 199 -4.87 -9.60 -6.89
C ASN A 199 -3.43 -9.89 -7.36
N GLN A 200 -2.57 -8.88 -7.27
CA GLN A 200 -1.26 -8.87 -7.91
C GLN A 200 -0.17 -9.54 -7.07
N ALA A 201 0.66 -10.37 -7.72
CA ALA A 201 1.91 -10.96 -7.22
C ALA A 201 2.89 -9.85 -6.87
N SER A 202 2.88 -9.43 -5.61
CA SER A 202 3.70 -8.35 -5.06
C SER A 202 4.05 -8.67 -3.62
N THR A 203 5.19 -8.15 -3.17
CA THR A 203 5.67 -8.27 -1.80
C THR A 203 5.18 -7.08 -0.97
N ILE A 204 4.71 -7.34 0.24
CA ILE A 204 4.27 -6.32 1.20
C ILE A 204 5.33 -6.19 2.30
N ASP A 205 5.77 -4.97 2.55
CA ASP A 205 6.60 -4.59 3.69
C ASP A 205 5.72 -4.27 4.90
N TYR A 206 5.57 -5.27 5.76
CA TYR A 206 4.73 -5.16 6.95
C TYR A 206 5.32 -4.17 7.96
N GLY A 207 4.44 -3.41 8.62
CA GLY A 207 4.85 -2.34 9.53
C GLY A 207 4.82 -0.95 8.91
N LEU A 208 4.51 -0.85 7.62
CA LEU A 208 4.19 0.40 6.93
C LEU A 208 2.71 0.44 6.53
N ASN A 209 2.13 1.64 6.50
CA ASN A 209 0.73 1.86 6.10
C ASN A 209 0.58 2.34 4.66
N ARG A 210 1.68 2.83 4.07
CA ARG A 210 1.71 3.45 2.74
C ARG A 210 2.96 3.05 2.03
N ASN A 211 2.86 3.04 0.70
CA ASN A 211 3.98 2.71 -0.18
C ASN A 211 4.75 1.46 0.29
N ASN A 212 4.00 0.45 0.72
CA ASN A 212 4.52 -0.76 1.34
C ASN A 212 4.46 -1.96 0.39
N LYS A 213 3.97 -1.77 -0.85
CA LYS A 213 3.88 -2.81 -1.88
C LYS A 213 5.02 -2.65 -2.87
N SER A 214 5.66 -3.76 -3.24
CA SER A 214 6.65 -3.80 -4.32
C SER A 214 6.01 -3.64 -5.70
N TYR A 215 6.84 -3.63 -6.72
CA TYR A 215 6.42 -3.92 -8.09
C TYR A 215 5.79 -5.31 -8.22
N ILE A 216 5.10 -5.54 -9.34
CA ILE A 216 4.50 -6.82 -9.67
C ILE A 216 5.59 -7.73 -10.22
N HIS A 217 5.81 -8.87 -9.60
CA HIS A 217 6.82 -9.84 -10.02
C HIS A 217 6.19 -11.04 -10.73
N ASP A 218 7.04 -11.95 -11.19
CA ASP A 218 6.60 -13.20 -11.78
C ASP A 218 5.95 -14.14 -10.73
N PHE A 219 5.53 -15.31 -11.18
CA PHE A 219 4.89 -16.32 -10.32
C PHE A 219 5.85 -16.98 -9.33
N THR A 220 7.17 -16.87 -9.53
CA THR A 220 8.17 -17.53 -8.69
C THR A 220 8.44 -16.72 -7.43
N GLY A 221 8.50 -17.39 -6.28
CA GLY A 221 8.79 -16.73 -5.00
C GLY A 221 7.64 -15.89 -4.42
N ASP A 222 6.46 -15.87 -5.04
CA ASP A 222 5.28 -15.19 -4.49
C ASP A 222 4.83 -15.85 -3.17
N VAL A 223 4.68 -15.05 -2.13
CA VAL A 223 4.18 -15.50 -0.83
C VAL A 223 2.69 -15.26 -0.79
N VAL A 224 1.92 -16.32 -1.07
CA VAL A 224 0.45 -16.26 -1.04
C VAL A 224 -0.05 -16.38 0.40
N PRO A 225 -0.89 -15.45 0.90
CA PRO A 225 -1.48 -15.55 2.22
C PRO A 225 -2.20 -16.89 2.43
N ALA A 226 -2.13 -17.42 3.65
CA ALA A 226 -2.82 -18.65 4.00
C ALA A 226 -4.32 -18.53 3.71
N ARG A 227 -4.92 -19.61 3.19
CA ARG A 227 -6.35 -19.72 2.80
C ARG A 227 -6.75 -18.99 1.51
N GLN A 228 -5.83 -18.31 0.81
CA GLN A 228 -6.06 -17.86 -0.57
C GLN A 228 -5.61 -18.92 -1.59
N ASP A 229 -6.22 -18.92 -2.77
CA ASP A 229 -5.82 -19.75 -3.91
C ASP A 229 -4.65 -19.12 -4.69
N PRO A 230 -3.47 -19.74 -4.77
CA PRO A 230 -2.36 -19.22 -5.57
C PRO A 230 -2.68 -19.01 -7.06
N ALA A 231 -3.61 -19.80 -7.63
CA ALA A 231 -4.02 -19.65 -9.03
C ALA A 231 -4.86 -18.39 -9.29
N SER A 232 -5.26 -17.68 -8.23
CA SER A 232 -6.01 -16.41 -8.29
C SER A 232 -5.13 -15.17 -8.43
N ARG A 233 -3.80 -15.34 -8.51
CA ARG A 233 -2.83 -14.23 -8.56
C ARG A 233 -2.59 -13.76 -9.99
N THR A 234 -2.56 -12.44 -10.15
CA THR A 234 -2.09 -11.77 -11.35
C THR A 234 -0.59 -11.56 -11.25
N TYR A 235 0.20 -12.07 -12.19
CA TYR A 235 1.66 -11.94 -12.16
C TYR A 235 2.20 -11.34 -13.46
N GLN A 236 3.44 -10.88 -13.44
CA GLN A 236 4.12 -10.30 -14.58
C GLN A 236 4.81 -11.37 -15.44
N GLU A 237 4.63 -11.30 -16.75
CA GLU A 237 5.36 -12.07 -17.76
C GLU A 237 6.09 -11.09 -18.70
N LEU A 238 7.30 -11.46 -19.12
CA LEU A 238 8.16 -10.68 -20.00
C LEU A 238 8.41 -11.47 -21.30
N ASP A 239 8.12 -10.88 -22.44
CA ASP A 239 8.36 -11.54 -23.73
C ASP A 239 9.87 -11.75 -23.95
N GLY A 240 10.30 -13.01 -24.10
CA GLY A 240 11.70 -13.38 -24.33
C GLY A 240 12.57 -13.52 -23.06
N PHE A 241 12.04 -13.17 -21.88
CA PHE A 241 12.75 -13.23 -20.61
C PHE A 241 11.98 -14.06 -19.58
N SER A 242 12.70 -14.91 -18.83
CA SER A 242 12.13 -15.71 -17.75
C SER A 242 12.06 -14.97 -16.42
N SER A 243 12.99 -14.05 -16.18
CA SER A 243 13.00 -13.16 -15.01
C SER A 243 13.94 -11.98 -15.23
N VAL A 244 13.68 -10.87 -14.54
CA VAL A 244 14.62 -9.76 -14.35
C VAL A 244 14.69 -9.50 -12.86
N THR A 245 15.86 -9.73 -12.27
CA THR A 245 16.08 -9.58 -10.83
C THR A 245 17.16 -8.55 -10.57
N ALA A 246 17.11 -7.90 -9.41
CA ALA A 246 18.16 -6.99 -8.98
C ALA A 246 18.71 -7.42 -7.63
N SER A 247 19.97 -7.06 -7.39
CA SER A 247 20.61 -7.19 -6.07
C SER A 247 19.81 -6.50 -4.96
N SER A 248 19.19 -5.36 -5.27
CA SER A 248 18.30 -4.60 -4.40
C SER A 248 17.51 -3.58 -5.22
N VAL A 249 16.44 -2.99 -4.67
CA VAL A 249 15.56 -2.04 -5.38
C VAL A 249 15.13 -0.90 -4.47
N GLY A 250 15.12 0.33 -4.99
CA GLY A 250 14.44 1.50 -4.41
C GLY A 250 15.37 2.47 -3.67
N PRO A 251 14.95 3.71 -3.38
CA PRO A 251 15.87 4.78 -2.99
C PRO A 251 16.46 4.70 -1.58
N GLY A 252 15.97 3.83 -0.68
CA GLY A 252 16.53 3.61 0.67
C GLY A 252 16.79 4.87 1.53
N MET A 253 15.88 5.11 2.50
CA MET A 253 15.82 6.16 3.54
C MET A 253 14.54 7.00 3.45
N PHE A 254 13.97 7.20 2.26
CA PHE A 254 12.71 7.91 2.10
C PHE A 254 11.56 6.94 1.79
N VAL A 255 10.56 6.98 2.67
CA VAL A 255 9.18 6.48 2.58
C VAL A 255 8.77 6.02 1.17
N ALA A 256 9.06 4.76 0.81
CA ALA A 256 8.29 3.94 -0.14
C ALA A 256 9.07 2.77 -0.78
N ASN A 257 8.50 1.56 -0.75
CA ASN A 257 8.58 0.66 -1.90
C ASN A 257 7.69 1.26 -3.00
N ILE A 258 8.30 1.86 -4.02
CA ILE A 258 7.57 2.40 -5.16
C ILE A 258 7.56 1.35 -6.27
N PRO A 259 6.39 0.85 -6.68
CA PRO A 259 6.27 -0.13 -7.76
C PRO A 259 6.88 0.29 -9.11
N ALA A 260 7.20 1.56 -9.31
CA ALA A 260 7.85 2.07 -10.52
C ALA A 260 9.34 1.70 -10.64
N PHE A 261 10.01 1.31 -9.55
CA PHE A 261 11.42 0.89 -9.58
C PHE A 261 11.59 -0.60 -9.96
N ASP A 262 10.58 -1.20 -10.58
CA ASP A 262 10.63 -2.56 -11.13
C ASP A 262 11.91 -2.73 -11.99
N PRO A 263 12.81 -3.66 -11.64
CA PRO A 263 14.02 -3.93 -12.42
C PRO A 263 13.75 -4.22 -13.89
N ALA A 264 12.59 -4.80 -14.24
CA ALA A 264 12.23 -5.09 -15.62
C ALA A 264 12.05 -3.82 -16.48
N LYS A 265 11.86 -2.65 -15.87
CA LYS A 265 11.66 -1.38 -16.58
C LYS A 265 12.86 -0.93 -17.38
N ILE A 266 14.06 -1.37 -17.03
CA ILE A 266 15.25 -1.06 -17.83
C ILE A 266 15.14 -1.61 -19.26
N LEU A 267 14.22 -2.55 -19.52
CA LEU A 267 14.03 -3.20 -20.82
C LEU A 267 12.84 -2.62 -21.62
N ASP A 268 12.07 -1.67 -21.09
CA ASP A 268 10.82 -1.22 -21.72
C ASP A 268 10.99 -0.13 -22.79
N GLY A 269 12.17 0.49 -22.85
CA GLY A 269 12.50 1.56 -23.78
C GLY A 269 11.85 2.91 -23.45
N ASP A 270 11.33 3.08 -22.22
CA ASP A 270 10.82 4.35 -21.71
C ASP A 270 11.93 5.08 -20.94
N ALA A 271 12.36 6.23 -21.46
CA ALA A 271 13.39 7.05 -20.82
C ALA A 271 12.94 7.67 -19.47
N ASN A 272 11.67 7.52 -19.07
CA ASN A 272 11.14 7.99 -17.79
C ASN A 272 10.99 6.88 -16.75
N THR A 273 11.46 5.66 -17.05
CA THR A 273 11.52 4.57 -16.09
C THR A 273 12.97 4.23 -15.81
N TRP A 274 13.26 3.73 -14.61
CA TRP A 274 14.61 3.36 -14.21
C TRP A 274 14.58 2.43 -13.00
N TRP A 275 15.66 1.67 -12.88
CA TRP A 275 16.02 0.96 -11.67
C TRP A 275 17.12 1.71 -10.92
N ILE A 276 17.01 1.76 -9.60
CA ILE A 276 18.06 2.21 -8.68
C ILE A 276 18.21 1.18 -7.54
N PRO A 277 19.44 0.95 -7.06
CA PRO A 277 19.69 0.05 -5.94
C PRO A 277 19.18 0.61 -4.62
N ARG A 278 18.92 -0.28 -3.67
CA ARG A 278 18.57 0.06 -2.28
C ARG A 278 19.76 0.61 -1.53
N ARG A 279 19.54 1.77 -0.90
CA ARG A 279 20.41 2.31 0.14
C ARG A 279 20.08 1.68 1.51
N ILE A 280 21.08 1.09 2.16
CA ILE A 280 20.98 0.23 3.35
C ILE A 280 21.33 1.00 4.64
N GLU A 281 22.33 1.89 4.62
CA GLU A 281 22.77 2.67 5.79
C GLU A 281 22.92 4.17 5.47
N VAL A 282 22.64 5.02 6.47
CA VAL A 282 22.69 6.48 6.35
C VAL A 282 24.02 7.06 6.86
N ASP A 283 24.77 6.29 7.62
CA ASP A 283 26.00 6.77 8.26
C ASP A 283 27.21 6.04 7.66
N GLY A 284 27.84 6.62 6.63
CA GLY A 284 29.11 6.14 6.08
C GLY A 284 29.10 5.89 4.57
N PHE A 285 30.27 5.49 4.05
CA PHE A 285 30.49 5.22 2.61
C PHE A 285 29.87 3.88 2.13
N ASP A 286 29.48 2.98 3.03
CA ASP A 286 28.86 1.67 2.71
C ASP A 286 27.32 1.74 2.56
N ALA A 287 26.79 2.93 2.29
CA ALA A 287 25.36 3.19 2.16
C ALA A 287 24.64 2.27 1.15
N TRP A 288 25.36 1.67 0.19
CA TRP A 288 24.83 0.83 -0.89
C TRP A 288 25.02 -0.69 -0.67
N GLY A 289 25.51 -1.10 0.51
CA GLY A 289 25.71 -2.49 0.88
C GLY A 289 27.05 -3.09 0.45
N PRO A 290 27.31 -4.37 0.81
CA PRO A 290 28.63 -4.99 0.64
C PRO A 290 28.92 -5.51 -0.78
N VAL A 291 27.91 -5.55 -1.65
CA VAL A 291 27.98 -6.13 -3.01
C VAL A 291 27.75 -5.05 -4.06
N ASP A 292 28.34 -5.22 -5.23
CA ASP A 292 28.13 -4.30 -6.34
C ASP A 292 26.66 -4.32 -6.78
N PRO A 293 25.98 -3.14 -6.81
CA PRO A 293 24.64 -3.02 -7.35
C PRO A 293 24.53 -3.63 -8.74
N SER A 294 23.56 -4.51 -8.94
CA SER A 294 23.39 -5.22 -10.21
C SER A 294 21.95 -5.55 -10.54
N VAL A 295 21.68 -5.68 -11.85
CA VAL A 295 20.46 -6.24 -12.44
C VAL A 295 20.85 -7.43 -13.33
N GLU A 296 20.11 -8.54 -13.23
CA GLU A 296 20.28 -9.75 -14.00
C GLU A 296 19.01 -10.04 -14.81
N SER A 297 19.16 -10.14 -16.12
CA SER A 297 18.10 -10.50 -17.06
C SER A 297 18.34 -11.91 -17.59
N LYS A 298 17.40 -12.83 -17.34
CA LYS A 298 17.48 -14.22 -17.80
C LYS A 298 16.62 -14.43 -19.03
N PHE A 299 17.21 -14.91 -20.12
CA PHE A 299 16.46 -15.21 -21.34
C PHE A 299 15.61 -16.46 -21.17
N THR A 300 14.45 -16.52 -21.84
CA THR A 300 13.63 -17.75 -21.90
C THR A 300 14.33 -18.84 -22.73
N THR A 301 15.16 -18.45 -23.70
CA THR A 301 15.96 -19.34 -24.53
C THR A 301 17.38 -18.76 -24.64
N PRO A 302 18.45 -19.56 -24.51
CA PRO A 302 19.81 -19.06 -24.67
C PRO A 302 19.97 -18.28 -25.97
N THR A 303 20.45 -17.04 -25.86
CA THR A 303 20.45 -16.06 -26.94
C THR A 303 21.87 -15.58 -27.22
N MET A 304 22.19 -15.36 -28.49
CA MET A 304 23.47 -14.77 -28.89
C MET A 304 23.53 -13.31 -28.43
N VAL A 305 24.56 -12.97 -27.65
CA VAL A 305 24.82 -11.61 -27.19
C VAL A 305 26.19 -11.19 -27.69
N ASP A 306 26.25 -10.16 -28.51
CA ASP A 306 27.48 -9.59 -29.08
C ASP A 306 27.53 -8.05 -29.02
N GLN A 307 26.39 -7.39 -28.73
CA GLN A 307 26.27 -5.95 -28.55
C GLN A 307 25.26 -5.62 -27.47
N LEU A 308 25.61 -4.65 -26.62
CA LEU A 308 24.77 -4.14 -25.54
C LEU A 308 24.95 -2.62 -25.44
N GLU A 309 23.89 -1.92 -25.06
CA GLU A 309 23.93 -0.49 -24.73
C GLU A 309 23.22 -0.23 -23.40
N VAL A 310 23.73 0.72 -22.62
CA VAL A 310 23.12 1.14 -21.36
C VAL A 310 22.99 2.66 -21.29
N ALA A 311 21.86 3.14 -20.78
CA ALA A 311 21.72 4.51 -20.31
C ALA A 311 21.64 4.47 -18.77
N LEU A 312 22.49 5.24 -18.11
CA LEU A 312 22.49 5.33 -16.64
C LEU A 312 21.41 6.30 -16.16
N PHE A 313 20.85 6.02 -14.98
CA PHE A 313 20.17 7.04 -14.18
C PHE A 313 21.21 7.71 -13.29
N ILE A 314 21.24 9.05 -13.29
CA ILE A 314 22.17 9.84 -12.49
C ILE A 314 21.34 10.82 -11.66
N GLY A 315 21.33 10.63 -10.35
CA GLY A 315 20.60 11.48 -9.41
C GLY A 315 21.09 12.94 -9.43
N PRO A 316 20.23 13.90 -9.06
CA PRO A 316 20.55 15.34 -9.15
C PRO A 316 21.72 15.78 -8.26
N TYR A 317 22.05 14.99 -7.24
CA TYR A 317 23.15 15.24 -6.31
C TYR A 317 24.36 14.31 -6.53
N ALA A 318 24.32 13.48 -7.58
CA ALA A 318 25.39 12.54 -7.83
C ALA A 318 26.68 13.24 -8.30
N THR A 319 27.79 12.76 -7.80
CA THR A 319 29.14 13.17 -8.20
C THR A 319 29.38 12.73 -9.64
N LEU A 320 29.70 13.70 -10.53
CA LEU A 320 29.90 13.45 -11.95
C LEU A 320 31.29 12.88 -12.26
N SER A 321 31.59 11.70 -11.73
CA SER A 321 32.80 10.92 -11.99
C SER A 321 32.53 9.77 -12.98
N PRO A 322 33.55 9.23 -13.68
CA PRO A 322 33.38 8.04 -14.52
C PRO A 322 32.83 6.84 -13.72
N ILE A 323 31.98 6.04 -14.35
CA ILE A 323 31.25 4.94 -13.71
C ILE A 323 31.68 3.62 -14.34
N ASP A 324 32.25 2.73 -13.52
CA ASP A 324 32.66 1.40 -14.00
C ASP A 324 31.48 0.43 -13.97
N VAL A 325 31.17 -0.14 -15.13
CA VAL A 325 30.08 -1.12 -15.32
C VAL A 325 30.66 -2.42 -15.87
N THR A 326 30.35 -3.53 -15.21
CA THR A 326 30.75 -4.88 -15.63
C THR A 326 29.56 -5.67 -16.11
N VAL A 327 29.66 -6.23 -17.32
CA VAL A 327 28.71 -7.18 -17.89
C VAL A 327 29.23 -8.59 -17.64
N HIS A 328 28.40 -9.44 -17.05
CA HIS A 328 28.66 -10.86 -16.85
C HIS A 328 27.75 -11.70 -17.75
N THR A 329 28.34 -12.64 -18.48
CA THR A 329 27.65 -13.59 -19.37
C THR A 329 28.29 -14.98 -19.25
N ASP A 330 27.65 -16.00 -19.83
CA ASP A 330 28.24 -17.35 -19.91
C ASP A 330 29.54 -17.40 -20.73
N ALA A 331 29.76 -16.41 -21.61
CA ALA A 331 30.99 -16.29 -22.41
C ALA A 331 32.14 -15.61 -21.62
N GLY A 332 31.83 -15.01 -20.47
CA GLY A 332 32.77 -14.32 -19.58
C GLY A 332 32.34 -12.88 -19.28
N ASP A 333 33.25 -12.17 -18.60
CA ASP A 333 33.00 -10.84 -18.05
C ASP A 333 33.74 -9.75 -18.84
N ALA A 334 33.13 -8.58 -19.00
CA ALA A 334 33.75 -7.42 -19.61
C ALA A 334 33.35 -6.13 -18.88
N THR A 335 34.33 -5.27 -18.59
CA THR A 335 34.13 -3.99 -17.91
C THR A 335 34.24 -2.82 -18.88
N THR A 336 33.40 -1.82 -18.68
CA THR A 336 33.36 -0.56 -19.44
C THR A 336 33.31 0.61 -18.46
N THR A 337 34.18 1.60 -18.65
CA THR A 337 34.10 2.87 -17.92
C THR A 337 33.23 3.84 -18.70
N LEU A 338 32.10 4.24 -18.12
CA LEU A 338 31.09 5.09 -18.73
C LEU A 338 31.20 6.54 -18.26
N LEU A 339 30.73 7.46 -19.09
CA LEU A 339 30.52 8.84 -18.68
C LEU A 339 29.25 8.93 -17.80
N PRO A 340 29.22 9.80 -16.77
CA PRO A 340 28.06 10.00 -15.89
C PRO A 340 26.96 10.83 -16.57
N ILE A 341 26.47 10.34 -17.71
CA ILE A 341 25.46 10.97 -18.53
C ILE A 341 24.28 10.03 -18.73
N GLN A 342 23.08 10.59 -18.82
CA GLN A 342 21.86 9.80 -18.99
C GLN A 342 21.51 9.59 -20.48
N VAL A 343 22.47 9.17 -21.31
CA VAL A 343 22.24 8.77 -22.71
C VAL A 343 22.81 7.38 -22.94
N LYS A 344 22.35 6.68 -23.99
CA LYS A 344 22.84 5.34 -24.32
C LYS A 344 24.32 5.37 -24.64
N GLN A 345 25.06 4.44 -24.03
CA GLN A 345 26.48 4.23 -24.21
C GLN A 345 26.71 2.74 -24.47
N PRO A 346 27.60 2.36 -25.40
CA PRO A 346 27.90 0.96 -25.69
C PRO A 346 28.62 0.31 -24.49
N LEU A 347 28.30 -0.96 -24.24
CA LEU A 347 28.99 -1.79 -23.26
C LEU A 347 29.89 -2.82 -23.96
N ASN A 348 31.08 -3.02 -23.40
CA ASN A 348 31.93 -4.14 -23.75
C ASN A 348 31.24 -5.45 -23.34
N VAL A 349 31.22 -6.43 -24.23
CA VAL A 349 30.71 -7.79 -23.97
C VAL A 349 31.56 -8.79 -24.74
N ILE A 350 31.76 -9.99 -24.18
CA ILE A 350 32.39 -11.10 -24.89
C ILE A 350 31.30 -11.81 -25.71
N PRO A 351 31.39 -11.86 -27.05
CA PRO A 351 30.35 -12.48 -27.85
C PRO A 351 30.15 -13.96 -27.54
N GLY A 352 28.92 -14.35 -27.20
CA GLY A 352 28.55 -15.77 -27.07
C GLY A 352 27.05 -16.00 -26.88
N ILE A 353 26.63 -17.26 -27.01
CA ILE A 353 25.28 -17.68 -26.64
C ILE A 353 25.23 -17.77 -25.11
N THR A 354 24.32 -17.03 -24.50
CA THR A 354 24.18 -17.00 -23.04
C THR A 354 22.73 -17.11 -22.59
N SER A 355 22.54 -17.67 -21.41
CA SER A 355 21.28 -17.82 -20.69
C SER A 355 20.89 -16.56 -19.90
N SER A 356 21.86 -15.72 -19.52
CA SER A 356 21.61 -14.53 -18.72
C SER A 356 22.65 -13.43 -18.98
N VAL A 357 22.23 -12.18 -18.79
CA VAL A 357 23.12 -11.01 -18.77
C VAL A 357 22.95 -10.33 -17.43
N LYS A 358 24.03 -10.24 -16.65
CA LYS A 358 24.07 -9.46 -15.42
C LYS A 358 24.92 -8.21 -15.61
N VAL A 359 24.35 -7.04 -15.31
CA VAL A 359 25.04 -5.76 -15.38
C VAL A 359 25.26 -5.26 -13.95
N SER A 360 26.52 -5.07 -13.57
CA SER A 360 26.94 -4.63 -12.24
C SER A 360 27.60 -3.25 -12.31
N ILE A 361 27.20 -2.33 -11.44
CA ILE A 361 27.82 -1.01 -11.27
C ILE A 361 28.81 -1.11 -10.11
N ALA A 362 30.09 -0.81 -10.36
CA ALA A 362 31.12 -0.90 -9.34
C ALA A 362 30.83 0.06 -8.18
N ARG A 363 30.91 -0.42 -6.94
CA ARG A 363 30.68 0.43 -5.75
C ARG A 363 31.60 1.65 -5.69
N SER A 364 32.81 1.53 -6.26
CA SER A 364 33.80 2.62 -6.31
C SER A 364 33.34 3.81 -7.15
N SER A 365 32.23 3.67 -7.89
CA SER A 365 31.59 4.75 -8.63
C SER A 365 30.67 5.62 -7.75
N TYR A 366 30.40 5.21 -6.50
CA TYR A 366 29.62 5.96 -5.52
C TYR A 366 30.58 6.66 -4.56
N PHE A 367 30.89 7.92 -4.84
CA PHE A 367 31.87 8.74 -4.11
C PHE A 367 31.25 9.49 -2.94
N ALA A 368 29.95 9.76 -3.00
CA ALA A 368 29.21 10.45 -1.96
C ALA A 368 27.97 9.65 -1.54
N ILE A 369 27.48 9.97 -0.35
CA ILE A 369 26.31 9.32 0.21
C ILE A 369 25.01 9.63 -0.56
N ASP A 370 24.99 10.76 -1.26
CA ASP A 370 23.89 11.24 -2.08
C ASP A 370 24.00 10.78 -3.55
N ASP A 371 25.02 9.99 -3.91
CA ASP A 371 25.19 9.45 -5.25
C ASP A 371 24.12 8.39 -5.55
N VAL A 372 23.00 8.79 -6.16
CA VAL A 372 21.99 7.84 -6.65
C VAL A 372 22.29 7.51 -8.10
N ILE A 373 22.98 6.38 -8.33
CA ILE A 373 23.30 5.88 -9.67
C ILE A 373 22.50 4.60 -9.92
N GLY A 374 21.91 4.49 -11.11
CA GLY A 374 21.11 3.33 -11.51
C GLY A 374 21.16 3.05 -12.99
N ILE A 375 20.29 2.15 -13.46
CA ILE A 375 20.14 1.83 -14.88
C ILE A 375 18.78 2.37 -15.32
N ARG A 376 18.78 3.25 -16.31
CA ARG A 376 17.58 3.79 -16.91
C ARG A 376 17.09 2.89 -18.04
N GLU A 377 17.98 2.56 -18.97
CA GLU A 377 17.68 1.66 -20.09
C GLU A 377 18.83 0.69 -20.31
N LEU A 378 18.50 -0.54 -20.69
CA LEU A 378 19.43 -1.59 -21.10
C LEU A 378 18.92 -2.22 -22.40
N THR A 379 19.69 -2.08 -23.47
CA THR A 379 19.35 -2.65 -24.78
C THR A 379 19.98 -4.04 -24.88
N LEU A 380 19.13 -5.07 -24.89
CA LEU A 380 19.48 -6.48 -25.06
C LEU A 380 18.77 -7.05 -26.32
N PRO A 381 19.22 -8.19 -26.88
CA PRO A 381 18.42 -8.93 -27.86
C PRO A 381 16.99 -9.18 -27.36
N GLY A 382 16.00 -8.84 -28.20
CA GLY A 382 14.57 -8.97 -27.84
C GLY A 382 13.95 -7.76 -27.13
N THR A 383 14.71 -6.69 -26.86
CA THR A 383 14.18 -5.41 -26.33
C THR A 383 13.74 -4.45 -27.45
N PRO A 384 12.80 -3.51 -27.19
CA PRO A 384 12.10 -3.27 -25.93
C PRO A 384 11.05 -4.35 -25.61
N VAL A 385 10.86 -4.63 -24.33
CA VAL A 385 9.88 -5.59 -23.81
C VAL A 385 8.75 -4.84 -23.14
N THR A 386 7.50 -5.21 -23.43
CA THR A 386 6.35 -4.69 -22.68
C THR A 386 6.00 -5.67 -21.57
N PRO A 387 6.15 -5.31 -20.28
CA PRO A 387 5.69 -6.14 -19.19
C PRO A 387 4.20 -6.39 -19.28
N ARG A 388 3.79 -7.67 -19.20
CA ARG A 388 2.40 -8.08 -19.38
C ARG A 388 1.88 -8.76 -18.14
N LEU A 389 0.73 -8.32 -17.64
CA LEU A 389 0.09 -9.01 -16.53
C LEU A 389 -0.74 -10.18 -17.04
N VAL A 390 -0.48 -11.36 -16.49
CA VAL A 390 -1.24 -12.57 -16.74
C VAL A 390 -2.38 -12.65 -15.74
N VAL A 391 -3.60 -12.73 -16.26
CA VAL A 391 -4.82 -12.63 -15.45
C VAL A 391 -5.36 -14.03 -15.13
N PRO A 392 -5.84 -14.28 -13.90
CA PRO A 392 -6.41 -15.57 -13.50
C PRO A 392 -7.59 -16.03 -14.37
N ASN A 393 -7.74 -17.36 -14.50
CA ASN A 393 -8.76 -17.98 -15.34
C ASN A 393 -9.48 -19.16 -14.67
N GLN A 394 -9.57 -19.22 -13.33
CA GLN A 394 -9.98 -20.45 -12.63
C GLN A 394 -11.43 -20.89 -12.89
N LEU A 395 -12.32 -19.97 -13.28
CA LEU A 395 -13.70 -20.29 -13.64
C LEU A 395 -13.91 -20.54 -15.15
N ASN A 396 -12.84 -20.55 -15.95
CA ASN A 396 -12.94 -20.63 -17.41
C ASN A 396 -13.77 -21.83 -17.89
N ASP A 397 -13.57 -23.01 -17.28
CA ASP A 397 -14.31 -24.23 -17.64
C ASP A 397 -15.82 -24.09 -17.38
N GLN A 398 -16.23 -23.48 -16.27
CA GLN A 398 -17.64 -23.25 -15.95
C GLN A 398 -18.31 -22.31 -16.95
N PHE A 399 -17.56 -21.33 -17.45
CA PHE A 399 -18.05 -20.33 -18.40
C PHE A 399 -17.87 -20.74 -19.87
N SER A 400 -17.24 -21.90 -20.16
CA SER A 400 -17.05 -22.41 -21.52
C SER A 400 -18.30 -23.07 -22.14
N ALA A 401 -19.26 -23.48 -21.31
CA ALA A 401 -20.45 -24.21 -21.76
C ALA A 401 -21.40 -23.34 -22.64
N PRO A 402 -22.02 -23.89 -23.69
CA PRO A 402 -23.05 -23.20 -24.44
C PRO A 402 -24.19 -22.71 -23.53
N GLY A 403 -24.58 -21.45 -23.65
CA GLY A 403 -25.65 -20.84 -22.83
C GLY A 403 -25.19 -20.29 -21.47
N SER A 404 -23.93 -20.47 -21.07
CA SER A 404 -23.38 -19.72 -19.94
C SER A 404 -23.43 -18.21 -20.22
N PRO A 405 -23.52 -17.33 -19.21
CA PRO A 405 -23.35 -15.91 -19.42
C PRO A 405 -21.90 -15.60 -19.83
N ASP A 406 -21.70 -14.53 -20.60
CA ASP A 406 -20.35 -14.09 -20.93
C ASP A 406 -19.71 -13.37 -19.73
N PRO A 407 -18.43 -13.63 -19.43
CA PRO A 407 -17.73 -12.86 -18.41
C PRO A 407 -17.46 -11.42 -18.87
N ALA A 408 -17.17 -10.56 -17.91
CA ALA A 408 -16.65 -9.21 -18.15
C ALA A 408 -15.20 -9.11 -17.65
N TRP A 409 -14.34 -8.42 -18.39
CA TRP A 409 -12.98 -8.10 -17.95
C TRP A 409 -12.87 -6.61 -17.68
N VAL A 410 -12.27 -6.25 -16.55
CA VAL A 410 -11.98 -4.86 -16.18
C VAL A 410 -10.51 -4.76 -15.82
N PHE A 411 -9.75 -4.09 -16.67
CA PHE A 411 -8.32 -3.88 -16.47
C PHE A 411 -8.08 -2.42 -16.18
N THR A 412 -7.33 -2.15 -15.11
CA THR A 412 -6.96 -0.78 -14.73
C THR A 412 -5.46 -0.66 -14.72
N ARG A 413 -4.96 0.44 -15.28
CA ARG A 413 -3.53 0.77 -15.25
C ARG A 413 -3.10 1.02 -13.81
N ASN A 414 -2.08 0.32 -13.35
CA ASN A 414 -1.50 0.55 -12.03
C ASN A 414 -0.78 1.91 -11.98
N ARG A 415 -1.23 2.75 -11.06
CA ARG A 415 -0.73 4.11 -10.84
C ARG A 415 -0.24 4.24 -9.40
N ALA A 416 0.85 4.97 -9.17
CA ALA A 416 1.21 5.32 -7.80
C ALA A 416 0.15 6.25 -7.19
N ALA A 417 0.08 6.24 -5.86
CA ALA A 417 -0.56 7.31 -5.11
C ALA A 417 0.02 8.66 -5.57
N THR A 418 -0.81 9.69 -5.70
CA THR A 418 -0.34 11.03 -6.10
C THR A 418 0.37 11.67 -4.92
N SER A 419 1.63 11.28 -4.69
CA SER A 419 2.53 12.16 -3.96
C SER A 419 2.84 13.35 -4.88
N PRO A 420 2.86 14.59 -4.36
CA PRO A 420 3.36 15.75 -5.10
C PRO A 420 4.73 15.46 -5.73
N LEU A 421 5.54 14.59 -5.13
CA LEU A 421 6.95 14.49 -5.44
C LEU A 421 7.29 13.92 -6.84
N VAL A 422 6.62 12.89 -7.38
CA VAL A 422 6.87 12.38 -8.75
C VAL A 422 5.71 11.48 -9.22
N SER A 423 5.32 11.54 -10.49
CA SER A 423 4.39 10.57 -11.12
C SER A 423 5.09 9.23 -11.44
N LEU A 424 5.29 8.39 -10.43
CA LEU A 424 5.96 7.09 -10.56
C LEU A 424 4.94 5.96 -10.83
N ASN A 425 4.37 5.92 -12.02
CA ASN A 425 3.44 4.85 -12.40
C ASN A 425 4.17 3.53 -12.65
N SER A 426 3.67 2.40 -12.14
CA SER A 426 4.26 1.09 -12.39
C SER A 426 3.97 0.52 -13.77
N GLU A 427 2.95 1.03 -14.46
CA GLU A 427 2.66 0.67 -15.84
C GLU A 427 2.70 1.92 -16.72
N SER A 428 3.39 1.89 -17.86
CA SER A 428 3.32 2.94 -18.89
C SER A 428 2.08 2.77 -19.78
N GLN A 429 1.58 1.55 -19.90
CA GLN A 429 0.40 1.14 -20.66
C GLN A 429 -0.27 -0.09 -20.05
N ILE A 430 -1.53 -0.35 -20.40
CA ILE A 430 -2.20 -1.60 -20.05
C ILE A 430 -1.78 -2.70 -21.04
N ALA A 431 -1.09 -3.72 -20.54
CA ALA A 431 -0.75 -4.93 -21.31
C ALA A 431 -1.18 -6.18 -20.52
N ARG A 432 -2.06 -7.00 -21.10
CA ARG A 432 -2.68 -8.15 -20.42
C ARG A 432 -2.64 -9.42 -21.27
N LYS A 433 -2.54 -10.57 -20.60
CA LYS A 433 -2.75 -11.92 -21.15
C LYS A 433 -3.90 -12.56 -20.37
N PHE A 434 -4.98 -12.89 -21.05
CA PHE A 434 -6.17 -13.47 -20.42
C PHE A 434 -6.76 -14.58 -21.29
N THR A 435 -7.66 -15.39 -20.71
CA THR A 435 -8.31 -16.49 -21.42
C THR A 435 -9.77 -16.15 -21.69
N VAL A 436 -10.21 -16.32 -22.93
CA VAL A 436 -11.61 -16.23 -23.35
C VAL A 436 -12.22 -17.64 -23.26
N PRO A 437 -13.31 -17.86 -22.49
CA PRO A 437 -13.82 -19.20 -22.23
C PRO A 437 -14.50 -19.84 -23.44
N LYS A 438 -15.08 -19.03 -24.33
CA LYS A 438 -15.81 -19.48 -25.52
C LYS A 438 -15.84 -18.37 -26.57
N ASP A 439 -16.05 -18.75 -27.83
CA ASP A 439 -16.24 -17.79 -28.92
C ASP A 439 -17.39 -16.83 -28.62
N GLY A 440 -17.19 -15.55 -28.87
CA GLY A 440 -18.16 -14.52 -28.53
C GLY A 440 -17.93 -13.21 -29.25
N LYS A 441 -18.91 -12.32 -29.11
CA LYS A 441 -18.79 -10.92 -29.51
C LYS A 441 -18.77 -10.09 -28.24
N PHE A 442 -17.90 -9.09 -28.19
CA PHE A 442 -17.69 -8.28 -27.00
C PHE A 442 -17.55 -6.81 -27.40
N ARG A 443 -17.96 -5.91 -26.51
CA ARG A 443 -17.68 -4.49 -26.62
C ARG A 443 -16.53 -4.15 -25.69
N LEU A 444 -15.58 -3.36 -26.20
CA LEU A 444 -14.48 -2.82 -25.43
C LEU A 444 -14.73 -1.33 -25.21
N LEU A 445 -14.94 -0.94 -23.96
CA LEU A 445 -14.98 0.45 -23.53
C LEU A 445 -13.62 0.83 -22.94
N ALA A 446 -13.24 2.08 -23.08
CA ALA A 446 -11.98 2.59 -22.58
C ALA A 446 -12.20 3.97 -21.94
N SER A 447 -11.50 4.23 -20.85
CA SER A 447 -11.36 5.57 -20.29
C SER A 447 -9.89 5.94 -20.18
N ALA A 448 -9.62 7.24 -20.25
CA ALA A 448 -8.27 7.80 -20.27
C ALA A 448 -8.17 9.02 -19.36
N SER A 449 -6.94 9.41 -19.03
CA SER A 449 -6.63 10.72 -18.46
C SER A 449 -5.47 11.32 -19.23
N SER A 450 -5.19 12.59 -19.00
CA SER A 450 -4.01 13.26 -19.56
C SER A 450 -2.72 12.48 -19.29
N THR A 451 -1.91 12.31 -20.33
CA THR A 451 -0.51 11.95 -20.22
C THR A 451 0.24 13.18 -19.74
N LYS A 452 0.79 13.14 -18.51
CA LYS A 452 1.71 14.20 -18.06
C LYS A 452 2.95 14.19 -18.95
N GLY A 453 3.44 15.36 -19.33
CA GLY A 453 4.63 15.50 -20.17
C GLY A 453 4.64 16.75 -21.03
N GLN A 454 5.81 17.04 -21.58
CA GLN A 454 6.06 18.14 -22.50
C GLN A 454 5.05 18.28 -23.65
N PRO A 455 4.51 17.21 -24.27
CA PRO A 455 3.47 17.35 -25.29
C PRO A 455 2.21 18.08 -24.78
N LEU A 456 1.75 17.77 -23.56
CA LEU A 456 0.59 18.42 -22.95
C LEU A 456 0.92 19.86 -22.57
N LEU A 457 2.07 20.09 -21.93
CA LEU A 457 2.52 21.44 -21.56
C LEU A 457 2.67 22.34 -22.79
N ARG A 458 3.20 21.81 -23.90
CA ARG A 458 3.30 22.52 -25.19
C ARG A 458 1.94 22.84 -25.78
N TRP A 459 0.98 21.91 -25.71
CA TRP A 459 -0.38 22.16 -26.18
C TRP A 459 -1.06 23.28 -25.38
N LEU A 460 -0.95 23.26 -24.05
CA LEU A 460 -1.47 24.33 -23.17
C LEU A 460 -0.73 25.68 -23.37
N GLY A 461 0.58 25.61 -23.61
CA GLY A 461 1.47 26.76 -23.77
C GLY A 461 1.39 27.46 -25.12
N SER A 462 0.67 26.89 -26.10
CA SER A 462 0.66 27.38 -27.49
C SER A 462 -0.70 27.94 -27.92
N THR A 463 -0.65 29.03 -28.66
CA THR A 463 -1.76 29.63 -29.41
C THR A 463 -1.32 29.87 -30.86
N PRO A 464 -2.20 30.22 -31.80
CA PRO A 464 -1.80 30.45 -33.20
C PRO A 464 -0.69 31.48 -33.40
N ASN A 465 -0.57 32.47 -32.50
CA ASN A 465 0.36 33.60 -32.66
C ASN A 465 1.42 33.72 -31.55
N PHE A 466 1.37 32.86 -30.54
CA PHE A 466 2.25 32.91 -29.37
C PHE A 466 2.43 31.53 -28.76
N SER A 467 3.65 31.17 -28.35
CA SER A 467 3.92 29.96 -27.57
C SER A 467 4.93 30.22 -26.46
N VAL A 468 4.74 29.60 -25.31
CA VAL A 468 5.70 29.55 -24.20
C VAL A 468 5.98 28.10 -23.80
N THR A 469 7.25 27.73 -23.66
CA THR A 469 7.69 26.41 -23.21
C THR A 469 8.85 26.54 -22.23
N ALA A 470 9.12 25.47 -21.47
CA ALA A 470 10.27 25.37 -20.59
C ALA A 470 11.05 24.08 -20.90
N ASP A 471 12.35 24.06 -20.60
CA ASP A 471 13.17 22.84 -20.70
C ASP A 471 12.68 21.71 -19.79
N SER A 472 12.10 22.08 -18.64
CA SER A 472 11.63 21.18 -17.62
C SER A 472 10.47 21.81 -16.83
N THR A 473 9.64 20.96 -16.24
CA THR A 473 8.56 21.40 -15.34
C THR A 473 8.42 20.37 -14.23
N TRP A 474 8.21 20.83 -13.01
CA TRP A 474 8.12 19.95 -11.86
C TRP A 474 7.02 18.89 -12.03
N GLY A 475 7.45 17.63 -12.04
CA GLY A 475 6.59 16.46 -12.25
C GLY A 475 5.82 16.46 -13.58
N GLU A 476 6.25 17.27 -14.55
CA GLU A 476 5.53 17.53 -15.81
C GLU A 476 4.06 17.92 -15.57
N ASN A 477 3.81 18.65 -14.47
CA ASN A 477 2.47 18.95 -13.98
C ASN A 477 1.93 20.23 -14.63
N PRO A 478 0.79 20.17 -15.36
CA PRO A 478 0.22 21.35 -16.00
C PRO A 478 -0.22 22.44 -15.02
N LYS A 479 -0.47 22.12 -13.74
CA LYS A 479 -0.82 23.11 -12.72
C LYS A 479 0.32 24.07 -12.36
N VAL A 480 1.57 23.68 -12.63
CA VAL A 480 2.77 24.52 -12.44
C VAL A 480 3.56 24.67 -13.76
N GLY A 481 2.84 24.59 -14.89
CA GLY A 481 3.43 24.59 -16.22
C GLY A 481 3.83 25.99 -16.72
N PRO A 482 4.63 26.07 -17.80
CA PRO A 482 5.16 27.34 -18.32
C PRO A 482 4.06 28.29 -18.83
N ARG A 483 2.86 27.78 -19.12
CA ARG A 483 1.71 28.60 -19.49
C ARG A 483 1.29 29.59 -18.40
N ASN A 484 1.54 29.26 -17.14
CA ASN A 484 1.24 30.14 -16.00
C ASN A 484 2.09 31.41 -16.01
N LEU A 485 3.23 31.41 -16.72
CA LEU A 485 4.11 32.59 -16.76
C LEU A 485 3.50 33.79 -17.51
N VAL A 486 2.47 33.55 -18.31
CA VAL A 486 1.89 34.53 -19.26
C VAL A 486 0.36 34.54 -19.19
N ASP A 487 -0.22 34.04 -18.10
CA ASP A 487 -1.66 33.98 -17.92
C ASP A 487 -2.25 35.20 -17.20
N SER A 488 -1.40 36.08 -16.65
CA SER A 488 -1.81 37.25 -15.86
C SER A 488 -2.62 36.90 -14.60
N ASP A 489 -2.46 35.70 -14.06
CA ASP A 489 -3.06 35.24 -12.80
C ASP A 489 -1.98 35.20 -11.71
N SER A 490 -2.15 35.97 -10.63
CA SER A 490 -1.19 36.01 -9.53
C SER A 490 -1.25 34.79 -8.61
N THR A 491 -2.20 33.88 -8.82
CA THR A 491 -2.37 32.66 -8.02
C THR A 491 -1.69 31.45 -8.65
N THR A 492 -1.27 31.55 -9.91
CA THR A 492 -0.55 30.52 -10.64
C THR A 492 0.94 30.85 -10.68
N HIS A 493 1.77 29.83 -10.90
CA HIS A 493 3.22 29.97 -11.01
C HIS A 493 3.78 28.85 -11.88
N TRP A 494 4.96 29.05 -12.44
CA TRP A 494 5.73 27.96 -13.04
C TRP A 494 6.83 27.50 -12.09
N ARG A 495 7.04 26.18 -12.05
CA ARG A 495 8.11 25.54 -11.30
C ARG A 495 8.95 24.66 -12.21
N SER A 496 10.26 24.85 -12.16
CA SER A 496 11.23 24.03 -12.89
C SER A 496 11.20 22.57 -12.41
N GLY A 497 11.55 21.64 -13.31
CA GLY A 497 11.72 20.24 -12.94
C GLY A 497 12.92 19.97 -12.02
N ASN A 498 13.86 20.91 -11.97
CA ASN A 498 15.09 20.82 -11.20
C ASN A 498 15.07 21.83 -10.04
N ASP A 499 15.78 21.50 -8.97
CA ASP A 499 16.03 22.41 -7.85
C ASP A 499 17.43 23.03 -7.95
N ILE A 500 17.66 24.11 -7.21
CA ILE A 500 18.96 24.77 -7.05
C ILE A 500 19.88 23.86 -6.21
N THR A 501 21.12 23.71 -6.67
CA THR A 501 22.16 22.91 -6.01
C THR A 501 23.24 23.80 -5.37
N ALA A 502 24.18 23.17 -4.68
CA ALA A 502 25.37 23.86 -4.13
C ALA A 502 26.32 24.42 -5.20
N SER A 503 26.11 24.12 -6.48
CA SER A 503 26.82 24.73 -7.61
C SER A 503 25.97 25.76 -8.38
N GLY A 504 24.75 26.04 -7.91
CA GLY A 504 23.78 26.90 -8.59
C GLY A 504 22.73 26.08 -9.35
N GLY A 505 22.04 26.75 -10.26
CA GLY A 505 21.03 26.12 -11.12
C GLY A 505 20.78 26.93 -12.38
N SER A 506 20.26 26.27 -13.41
CA SER A 506 19.81 26.95 -14.62
C SER A 506 18.56 26.31 -15.20
N SER A 507 17.71 27.11 -15.82
CA SER A 507 16.56 26.63 -16.59
C SER A 507 16.32 27.52 -17.82
N LEU A 508 15.75 26.94 -18.87
CA LEU A 508 15.42 27.59 -20.12
C LEU A 508 13.91 27.81 -20.25
N ILE A 509 13.53 29.04 -20.61
CA ILE A 509 12.17 29.39 -21.07
C ILE A 509 12.26 29.84 -22.52
N ASP A 510 11.45 29.25 -23.39
CA ASP A 510 11.34 29.62 -24.80
C ASP A 510 10.01 30.31 -25.07
N MET A 511 10.05 31.50 -25.65
CA MET A 511 8.88 32.26 -26.10
C MET A 511 8.99 32.51 -27.60
N ARG A 512 7.90 32.28 -28.36
CA ARG A 512 7.86 32.53 -29.81
C ARG A 512 6.56 33.22 -30.20
N TRP A 513 6.61 34.07 -31.21
CA TRP A 513 5.45 34.79 -31.73
C TRP A 513 5.60 35.11 -33.22
N SER A 514 4.51 35.50 -33.88
CA SER A 514 4.48 35.60 -35.35
C SER A 514 5.19 36.83 -35.93
N GLU A 515 5.03 38.01 -35.32
CA GLU A 515 5.53 39.28 -35.85
C GLU A 515 6.78 39.77 -35.10
N THR A 516 7.84 40.12 -35.81
CA THR A 516 9.07 40.61 -35.15
C THR A 516 8.81 41.88 -34.32
N ARG A 517 9.22 41.87 -33.05
CA ARG A 517 9.02 42.97 -32.08
C ARG A 517 10.34 43.38 -31.44
N SER A 518 10.48 44.66 -31.13
CA SER A 518 11.64 45.20 -30.43
C SER A 518 11.44 45.07 -28.92
N ILE A 519 12.32 44.32 -28.26
CA ILE A 519 12.27 44.01 -26.83
C ILE A 519 13.49 44.63 -26.17
N SER A 520 13.29 45.37 -25.09
CA SER A 520 14.38 46.03 -24.34
C SER A 520 14.30 45.83 -22.82
N SER A 521 13.19 45.27 -22.33
CA SER A 521 12.99 44.98 -20.93
C SER A 521 12.00 43.84 -20.73
N LEU A 522 12.09 43.20 -19.57
CA LEU A 522 11.08 42.30 -19.03
C LEU A 522 11.07 42.41 -17.49
N VAL A 523 10.00 41.94 -16.85
CA VAL A 523 9.87 41.89 -15.39
C VAL A 523 9.51 40.47 -14.98
N LEU A 524 10.26 39.90 -14.04
CA LEU A 524 9.93 38.64 -13.40
C LEU A 524 9.16 38.90 -12.10
N VAL A 525 7.93 38.39 -12.00
CA VAL A 525 7.09 38.58 -10.80
C VAL A 525 7.28 37.40 -9.85
N ARG A 526 7.58 37.71 -8.59
CA ARG A 526 7.89 36.70 -7.56
C ARG A 526 6.66 35.86 -7.20
N GLY A 527 6.88 34.55 -7.11
CA GLY A 527 5.94 33.62 -6.45
C GLY A 527 6.09 33.67 -4.93
N ASN A 528 5.31 32.88 -4.20
CA ASN A 528 5.33 32.90 -2.74
C ASN A 528 6.52 32.11 -2.15
N ASP A 529 7.02 31.07 -2.84
CA ASP A 529 7.99 30.12 -2.28
C ASP A 529 9.17 29.79 -3.22
N GLU A 530 9.25 30.40 -4.40
CA GLU A 530 10.29 30.15 -5.39
C GLU A 530 11.43 31.18 -5.34
N ALA A 531 12.65 30.72 -5.62
CA ALA A 531 13.81 31.56 -5.77
C ALA A 531 13.77 32.34 -7.09
N MET A 532 14.26 33.59 -7.09
CA MET A 532 14.46 34.39 -8.29
C MET A 532 15.85 34.15 -8.90
N PRO A 533 15.99 34.14 -10.23
CA PRO A 533 17.30 34.07 -10.86
C PRO A 533 18.13 35.33 -10.57
N GLN A 534 19.45 35.17 -10.50
CA GLN A 534 20.40 36.27 -10.29
C GLN A 534 20.60 37.09 -11.56
N ASP A 535 20.66 36.41 -12.69
CA ASP A 535 20.82 37.00 -14.02
C ASP A 535 20.15 36.12 -15.08
N ILE A 536 19.93 36.70 -16.25
CA ILE A 536 19.35 36.02 -17.40
C ILE A 536 20.25 36.24 -18.60
N VAL A 537 20.46 35.18 -19.39
CA VAL A 537 20.98 35.29 -20.76
C VAL A 537 19.82 35.13 -21.74
N ILE A 538 19.62 36.16 -22.55
CA ILE A 538 18.52 36.32 -23.49
C ILE A 538 19.06 36.03 -24.88
N TYR A 539 18.58 34.96 -25.53
CA TYR A 539 18.94 34.60 -26.89
C TYR A 539 17.83 34.97 -27.88
N ALA A 540 18.22 35.58 -29.00
CA ALA A 540 17.35 35.95 -30.11
C ALA A 540 18.02 35.51 -31.42
N GLY A 541 17.78 34.27 -31.83
CA GLY A 541 18.53 33.65 -32.93
C GLY A 541 20.01 33.52 -32.58
N ALA A 542 20.89 34.17 -33.34
CA ALA A 542 22.34 34.18 -33.09
C ALA A 542 22.79 35.29 -32.12
N GLU A 543 21.91 36.24 -31.79
CA GLU A 543 22.23 37.31 -30.84
C GLU A 543 21.97 36.85 -29.40
N ALA A 544 22.83 37.30 -28.48
CA ALA A 544 22.64 37.10 -27.05
C ALA A 544 22.87 38.41 -26.29
N ARG A 545 22.14 38.62 -25.19
CA ARG A 545 22.41 39.66 -24.19
C ARG A 545 22.37 39.03 -22.80
N SER A 546 23.20 39.49 -21.89
CA SER A 546 23.18 39.09 -20.48
C SER A 546 22.80 40.31 -19.66
N ALA A 547 21.88 40.14 -18.72
CA ALA A 547 21.42 41.21 -17.85
C ALA A 547 21.13 40.67 -16.43
N PRO A 548 21.51 41.42 -15.38
CA PRO A 548 21.16 41.04 -14.00
C PRO A 548 19.66 41.22 -13.76
N VAL A 549 19.13 40.45 -12.81
CA VAL A 549 17.76 40.62 -12.30
C VAL A 549 17.79 41.56 -11.10
N ALA A 550 17.08 42.69 -11.19
CA ALA A 550 16.96 43.62 -10.08
C ALA A 550 16.12 43.03 -8.94
N ALA A 551 16.19 43.64 -7.75
CA ALA A 551 15.47 43.15 -6.57
C ALA A 551 13.93 43.11 -6.74
N ASP A 552 13.40 43.99 -7.59
CA ASP A 552 11.98 44.06 -7.98
C ASP A 552 11.62 43.16 -9.18
N GLY A 553 12.59 42.38 -9.69
CA GLY A 553 12.42 41.47 -10.83
C GLY A 553 12.67 42.13 -12.19
N THR A 554 12.97 43.43 -12.25
CA THR A 554 13.19 44.14 -13.52
C THR A 554 14.50 43.70 -14.19
N VAL A 555 14.44 43.47 -15.50
CA VAL A 555 15.59 43.16 -16.36
C VAL A 555 15.57 44.10 -17.56
N THR A 556 16.63 44.91 -17.71
CA THR A 556 16.80 45.85 -18.83
C THR A 556 18.05 45.51 -19.62
N PHE A 557 17.96 45.56 -20.95
CA PHE A 557 19.05 45.22 -21.86
C PHE A 557 18.97 46.05 -23.15
N GLU A 558 20.05 46.06 -23.93
CA GLU A 558 20.04 46.72 -25.24
C GLU A 558 18.93 46.14 -26.13
N PRO A 559 18.10 46.98 -26.79
CA PRO A 559 16.96 46.49 -27.56
C PRO A 559 17.34 45.44 -28.61
N ILE A 560 16.58 44.35 -28.68
CA ILE A 560 16.72 43.30 -29.69
C ILE A 560 15.41 43.16 -30.45
N THR A 561 15.47 43.09 -31.77
CA THR A 561 14.31 42.94 -32.64
C THR A 561 14.20 41.49 -33.11
N THR A 562 13.22 40.74 -32.62
CA THR A 562 13.12 39.28 -32.81
C THR A 562 11.67 38.83 -32.84
N SER A 563 11.41 37.60 -33.29
CA SER A 563 10.13 36.89 -33.16
C SER A 563 10.19 35.72 -32.17
N SER A 564 11.32 35.56 -31.48
CA SER A 564 11.53 34.54 -30.45
C SER A 564 12.57 34.95 -29.43
N LEU A 565 12.38 34.53 -28.19
CA LEU A 565 13.35 34.63 -27.11
C LEU A 565 13.55 33.28 -26.44
N THR A 566 14.80 32.91 -26.20
CA THR A 566 15.16 31.87 -25.23
C THR A 566 15.81 32.54 -24.03
N LEU A 567 15.23 32.37 -22.85
CA LEU A 567 15.72 32.93 -21.60
C LEU A 567 16.42 31.82 -20.82
N ARG A 568 17.75 31.92 -20.67
CA ARG A 568 18.50 31.10 -19.73
C ARG A 568 18.58 31.81 -18.40
N LEU A 569 17.82 31.31 -17.44
CA LEU A 569 17.74 31.79 -16.08
C LEU A 569 18.89 31.18 -15.28
N ASN A 570 19.73 31.99 -14.64
CA ASN A 570 20.84 31.50 -13.82
C ASN A 570 20.57 31.80 -12.35
N TYR A 571 20.69 30.79 -11.50
CA TYR A 571 20.42 30.87 -10.07
C TYR A 571 21.71 30.75 -9.27
N ALA A 572 21.81 31.56 -8.21
CA ALA A 572 22.94 31.53 -7.30
C ALA A 572 22.99 30.18 -6.56
N PRO A 573 24.20 29.68 -6.24
CA PRO A 573 24.36 28.49 -5.41
C PRO A 573 23.68 28.63 -4.04
N VAL A 574 22.99 27.57 -3.61
CA VAL A 574 22.40 27.47 -2.27
C VAL A 574 23.00 26.28 -1.54
N SER A 575 23.56 26.52 -0.35
CA SER A 575 24.16 25.47 0.48
C SER A 575 23.09 24.50 0.99
N LEU A 576 23.43 23.22 1.14
CA LEU A 576 22.54 22.21 1.74
C LEU A 576 22.20 22.53 3.20
N ASP A 577 23.08 23.25 3.91
CA ASP A 577 22.87 23.66 5.30
C ASP A 577 21.93 24.88 5.43
N ASP A 578 21.68 25.59 4.32
CA ASP A 578 20.77 26.74 4.31
C ASP A 578 19.32 26.26 4.20
N ARG A 579 18.63 26.24 5.33
CA ARG A 579 17.21 25.89 5.43
C ARG A 579 16.26 27.08 5.26
N THR A 580 16.80 28.27 5.04
CA THR A 580 16.03 29.52 4.92
C THR A 580 15.82 29.95 3.48
N SER A 581 16.81 29.73 2.63
CA SER A 581 16.71 30.02 1.20
C SER A 581 15.86 28.97 0.49
N SER A 582 14.94 29.43 -0.37
CA SER A 582 14.25 28.52 -1.28
C SER A 582 15.26 27.92 -2.27
N ARG A 583 15.17 26.61 -2.46
CA ARG A 583 15.92 25.87 -3.49
C ARG A 583 15.07 25.59 -4.72
N VAL A 584 13.83 26.07 -4.74
CA VAL A 584 12.89 25.83 -5.84
C VAL A 584 13.10 26.89 -6.91
N MET A 585 13.47 26.46 -8.13
CA MET A 585 13.55 27.37 -9.28
C MET A 585 12.15 27.59 -9.86
N GLY A 586 11.70 28.84 -9.92
CA GLY A 586 10.38 29.19 -10.45
C GLY A 586 10.00 30.63 -10.14
N PHE A 587 8.88 31.08 -10.69
CA PHE A 587 8.32 32.40 -10.42
C PHE A 587 6.88 32.47 -10.93
N GLY A 588 6.15 33.52 -10.52
CA GLY A 588 4.73 33.70 -10.84
C GLY A 588 4.50 34.00 -12.31
N SER A 589 5.11 35.08 -12.82
CA SER A 589 4.93 35.50 -14.22
C SER A 589 6.14 36.22 -14.81
N ILE A 590 6.21 36.24 -16.15
CA ILE A 590 7.06 37.15 -16.93
C ILE A 590 6.16 38.19 -17.58
N ASP A 591 6.43 39.47 -17.33
CA ASP A 591 5.88 40.57 -18.12
C ASP A 591 6.92 41.08 -19.11
N VAL A 592 6.67 40.87 -20.40
CA VAL A 592 7.41 41.52 -21.49
C VAL A 592 6.48 42.60 -22.05
N PRO A 593 6.70 43.89 -21.76
CA PRO A 593 5.76 44.96 -22.15
C PRO A 593 5.47 45.01 -23.65
N ALA A 594 6.43 44.61 -24.49
CA ALA A 594 6.26 44.55 -25.93
C ALA A 594 5.48 43.33 -26.44
N LEU A 595 5.15 42.35 -25.58
CA LEU A 595 4.39 41.14 -25.91
C LEU A 595 3.08 41.01 -25.13
N SER A 596 2.77 41.95 -24.23
CA SER A 596 1.63 41.82 -23.30
C SER A 596 0.27 41.69 -23.99
N ASP A 597 0.11 42.24 -25.21
CA ASP A 597 -1.08 42.09 -26.05
C ASP A 597 -1.21 40.68 -26.69
N LEU A 598 -0.12 39.91 -26.73
CA LEU A 598 -0.11 38.52 -27.18
C LEU A 598 -0.37 37.53 -26.04
N TYR A 599 -0.39 38.01 -24.80
CA TYR A 599 -0.55 37.14 -23.65
C TYR A 599 -1.94 36.50 -23.68
N PRO A 600 -1.99 35.18 -23.68
CA PRO A 600 -3.22 34.47 -23.98
C PRO A 600 -4.16 34.36 -22.76
N GLY A 601 -3.76 34.92 -21.60
CA GLY A 601 -4.55 34.92 -20.37
C GLY A 601 -4.71 33.54 -19.72
N PRO A 602 -5.56 33.44 -18.67
CA PRO A 602 -5.86 32.19 -18.01
C PRO A 602 -6.48 31.19 -18.98
N ILE A 603 -6.15 29.91 -18.80
CA ILE A 603 -6.73 28.86 -19.64
C ILE A 603 -8.22 28.75 -19.32
N ASP A 604 -9.06 29.01 -20.32
CA ASP A 604 -10.48 28.66 -20.22
C ASP A 604 -10.61 27.12 -20.15
N ARG A 605 -10.96 26.65 -18.96
CA ARG A 605 -11.05 25.22 -18.63
C ARG A 605 -12.15 24.50 -19.42
N SER A 606 -13.10 25.23 -20.01
CA SER A 606 -14.18 24.67 -20.83
C SER A 606 -13.78 24.42 -22.29
N VAL A 607 -12.61 24.91 -22.72
CA VAL A 607 -12.12 24.75 -24.10
C VAL A 607 -12.05 23.25 -24.46
N PRO A 608 -12.69 22.82 -25.56
CA PRO A 608 -12.67 21.42 -25.95
C PRO A 608 -11.32 21.00 -26.52
N TYR A 609 -10.87 19.81 -26.14
CA TYR A 609 -9.81 19.07 -26.82
C TYR A 609 -10.43 17.90 -27.57
N ILE A 610 -10.29 17.91 -28.90
CA ILE A 610 -10.79 16.87 -29.79
C ILE A 610 -9.62 16.29 -30.57
N ALA A 611 -9.45 14.97 -30.49
CA ALA A 611 -8.51 14.24 -31.33
C ALA A 611 -9.25 13.19 -32.16
N ALA A 612 -8.98 13.18 -33.47
CA ALA A 612 -9.51 12.19 -34.38
C ALA A 612 -8.86 10.80 -34.13
N CYS A 613 -9.43 9.77 -34.77
CA CYS A 613 -9.11 8.36 -34.55
C CYS A 613 -7.65 7.98 -34.82
N ASP A 614 -6.99 8.71 -35.71
CA ASP A 614 -5.58 8.53 -36.07
C ASP A 614 -4.63 9.11 -35.03
N ALA A 615 -5.04 10.18 -34.34
CA ALA A 615 -4.30 10.87 -33.29
C ALA A 615 -4.62 10.38 -31.86
N GLY A 616 -5.71 9.62 -31.69
CA GLY A 616 -6.10 9.04 -30.41
C GLY A 616 -5.43 7.68 -30.11
N PRO A 617 -5.67 7.13 -28.91
CA PRO A 617 -5.04 5.89 -28.48
C PRO A 617 -5.61 4.67 -29.22
N LYS A 618 -4.84 3.59 -29.23
CA LYS A 618 -5.18 2.34 -29.89
C LYS A 618 -5.08 1.17 -28.93
N VAL A 619 -6.02 0.23 -29.02
CA VAL A 619 -5.98 -1.02 -28.25
C VAL A 619 -5.93 -2.19 -29.22
N ALA A 620 -4.82 -2.90 -29.21
CA ALA A 620 -4.66 -4.17 -29.90
C ALA A 620 -5.15 -5.30 -28.99
N ILE A 621 -6.03 -6.17 -29.51
CA ILE A 621 -6.62 -7.29 -28.77
C ILE A 621 -6.78 -8.49 -29.71
N GLY A 622 -6.04 -9.56 -29.43
CA GLY A 622 -5.93 -10.69 -30.35
C GLY A 622 -5.41 -10.22 -31.72
N SER A 623 -6.17 -10.49 -32.78
CA SER A 623 -5.88 -10.03 -34.15
C SER A 623 -6.53 -8.68 -34.51
N ALA A 624 -7.34 -8.10 -33.62
CA ALA A 624 -8.03 -6.85 -33.86
C ALA A 624 -7.28 -5.66 -33.27
N THR A 625 -7.53 -4.47 -33.82
CA THR A 625 -7.06 -3.20 -33.26
C THR A 625 -8.19 -2.19 -33.31
N LEU A 626 -8.56 -1.66 -32.14
CA LEU A 626 -9.55 -0.59 -32.00
C LEU A 626 -8.82 0.74 -31.83
N SER A 627 -9.24 1.73 -32.61
CA SER A 627 -8.78 3.12 -32.45
C SER A 627 -9.90 3.94 -31.79
N TYR A 628 -9.51 4.91 -30.98
CA TYR A 628 -10.44 5.78 -30.26
C TYR A 628 -10.22 7.23 -30.64
N SER A 629 -11.30 8.00 -30.72
CA SER A 629 -11.25 9.46 -30.73
C SER A 629 -11.39 9.98 -29.30
N ILE A 630 -10.94 11.22 -29.12
CA ILE A 630 -10.95 11.91 -27.82
C ILE A 630 -11.90 13.10 -27.94
N ALA A 631 -12.75 13.27 -26.94
CA ALA A 631 -13.55 14.47 -26.73
C ALA A 631 -13.55 14.79 -25.24
N THR A 632 -12.81 15.83 -24.84
CA THR A 632 -12.67 16.26 -23.44
C THR A 632 -12.45 17.76 -23.37
N THR A 633 -12.10 18.30 -22.19
CA THR A 633 -11.82 19.73 -21.99
C THR A 633 -10.40 19.97 -21.49
N ALA A 634 -9.89 21.19 -21.68
CA ALA A 634 -8.63 21.64 -21.09
C ALA A 634 -8.61 21.45 -19.57
N GLY A 635 -9.73 21.72 -18.87
CA GLY A 635 -9.86 21.51 -17.43
C GLY A 635 -9.63 20.06 -17.02
N ALA A 636 -10.25 19.10 -17.72
CA ALA A 636 -10.06 17.67 -17.45
C ALA A 636 -8.61 17.22 -17.69
N LEU A 637 -7.93 17.79 -18.70
CA LEU A 637 -6.52 17.51 -18.96
C LEU A 637 -5.58 18.12 -17.90
N ILE A 638 -5.90 19.32 -17.39
CA ILE A 638 -5.12 19.97 -16.33
C ILE A 638 -5.27 19.24 -14.99
N ASP A 639 -6.48 18.79 -14.66
CA ASP A 639 -6.74 18.07 -13.42
C ASP A 639 -6.36 16.59 -13.49
N GLY A 640 -6.19 16.04 -14.68
CA GLY A 640 -6.02 14.60 -14.89
C GLY A 640 -7.29 13.80 -14.61
N THR A 641 -8.46 14.43 -14.65
CA THR A 641 -9.76 13.78 -14.44
C THR A 641 -9.98 12.72 -15.53
N PRO A 642 -10.28 11.46 -15.17
CA PRO A 642 -10.60 10.44 -16.16
C PRO A 642 -11.85 10.77 -16.97
N PHE A 643 -11.85 10.45 -18.27
CA PHE A 643 -13.00 10.58 -19.17
C PHE A 643 -13.08 9.38 -20.13
N ASP A 644 -14.26 9.12 -20.65
CA ASP A 644 -14.51 8.02 -21.58
C ASP A 644 -13.99 8.34 -22.99
N LEU A 645 -13.47 7.31 -23.66
CA LEU A 645 -13.02 7.37 -25.05
C LEU A 645 -14.13 6.91 -26.00
N VAL A 646 -14.15 7.47 -27.21
CA VAL A 646 -15.16 7.14 -28.22
C VAL A 646 -14.56 6.17 -29.25
N PRO A 647 -15.07 4.94 -29.42
CA PRO A 647 -14.54 3.99 -30.39
C PRO A 647 -14.85 4.45 -31.82
N CYS A 648 -13.87 4.34 -32.72
CA CYS A 648 -14.01 4.79 -34.11
C CYS A 648 -14.57 3.75 -35.09
N GLY A 649 -14.53 2.47 -34.71
CA GLY A 649 -14.89 1.34 -35.56
C GLY A 649 -16.13 0.58 -35.07
N THR A 650 -16.24 -0.68 -35.47
CA THR A 650 -17.33 -1.56 -35.04
C THR A 650 -17.34 -1.75 -33.53
N GLU A 651 -18.51 -1.58 -32.90
CA GLU A 651 -18.67 -1.75 -31.45
C GLU A 651 -18.52 -3.20 -30.97
N ASN A 652 -18.63 -4.17 -31.87
CA ASN A 652 -18.58 -5.60 -31.56
C ASN A 652 -17.29 -6.24 -32.07
N LEU A 653 -16.43 -6.63 -31.14
CA LEU A 653 -15.21 -7.38 -31.34
C LEU A 653 -15.47 -8.89 -31.22
N ALA A 654 -15.19 -9.64 -32.28
CA ALA A 654 -15.23 -11.10 -32.22
C ALA A 654 -13.94 -11.63 -31.59
N LEU A 655 -14.07 -12.42 -30.53
CA LEU A 655 -12.97 -13.13 -29.89
C LEU A 655 -13.24 -14.63 -29.93
N ASN A 656 -12.20 -15.40 -30.21
CA ASN A 656 -12.25 -16.86 -30.15
C ASN A 656 -11.87 -17.33 -28.75
N ALA A 657 -12.34 -18.52 -28.39
CA ALA A 657 -11.94 -19.20 -27.18
C ALA A 657 -10.42 -19.40 -27.14
N GLY A 658 -9.84 -19.29 -25.94
CA GLY A 658 -8.41 -19.46 -25.69
C GLY A 658 -7.69 -18.18 -25.27
N VAL A 659 -6.36 -18.24 -25.30
CA VAL A 659 -5.50 -17.16 -24.80
C VAL A 659 -5.53 -15.97 -25.75
N THR A 660 -5.77 -14.79 -25.20
CA THR A 660 -5.80 -13.50 -25.89
C THR A 660 -4.81 -12.54 -25.24
N LEU A 661 -4.05 -11.84 -26.08
CA LEU A 661 -3.18 -10.73 -25.67
C LEU A 661 -3.90 -9.40 -25.91
N LEU A 662 -3.68 -8.45 -25.01
CA LEU A 662 -4.18 -7.09 -25.08
C LEU A 662 -3.03 -6.12 -24.82
N ASN A 663 -2.90 -5.08 -25.66
CA ASN A 663 -1.97 -3.98 -25.45
C ASN A 663 -2.65 -2.65 -25.80
N ALA A 664 -2.61 -1.67 -24.89
CA ALA A 664 -3.15 -0.34 -25.08
C ALA A 664 -2.04 0.69 -25.31
N SER A 665 -1.81 1.10 -26.55
CA SER A 665 -0.80 2.10 -26.89
C SER A 665 -1.40 3.50 -26.94
N SER A 666 -0.74 4.45 -26.27
CA SER A 666 -1.07 5.88 -26.36
C SER A 666 -0.48 6.54 -27.61
N GLY A 667 0.56 5.97 -28.22
CA GLY A 667 1.25 6.59 -29.35
C GLY A 667 1.67 8.04 -29.04
N SER A 668 1.34 8.97 -29.94
CA SER A 668 1.57 10.41 -29.76
C SER A 668 0.42 11.15 -29.06
N SER A 669 -0.56 10.43 -28.52
CA SER A 669 -1.73 11.01 -27.87
C SER A 669 -1.36 11.76 -26.59
N LEU A 670 -2.05 12.86 -26.32
CA LEU A 670 -1.97 13.59 -25.04
C LEU A 670 -2.66 12.86 -23.87
N VAL A 671 -3.18 11.66 -24.10
CA VAL A 671 -3.95 10.89 -23.11
C VAL A 671 -3.46 9.45 -23.08
N THR A 672 -3.43 8.86 -21.89
CA THR A 672 -3.12 7.45 -21.67
C THR A 672 -4.36 6.71 -21.20
N VAL A 673 -4.57 5.51 -21.76
CA VAL A 673 -5.66 4.62 -21.34
C VAL A 673 -5.45 4.19 -19.89
N ASN A 674 -6.45 4.44 -19.07
CA ASN A 674 -6.44 4.13 -17.64
C ASN A 674 -7.24 2.89 -17.30
N GLN A 675 -8.29 2.63 -18.07
CA GLN A 675 -9.17 1.51 -17.82
C GLN A 675 -9.71 0.97 -19.13
N LEU A 676 -9.88 -0.35 -19.16
CA LEU A 676 -10.54 -1.08 -20.22
C LEU A 676 -11.61 -1.98 -19.63
N VAL A 677 -12.80 -1.94 -20.21
CA VAL A 677 -13.94 -2.79 -19.84
C VAL A 677 -14.38 -3.58 -21.08
N LEU A 678 -14.19 -4.90 -21.05
CA LEU A 678 -14.54 -5.81 -22.13
C LEU A 678 -15.72 -6.68 -21.71
N GLY A 679 -16.80 -6.70 -22.49
CA GLY A 679 -17.97 -7.55 -22.21
C GLY A 679 -19.07 -7.42 -23.28
N ASN A 680 -19.98 -8.39 -23.36
CA ASN A 680 -21.06 -8.42 -24.38
C ASN A 680 -22.12 -7.31 -24.13
N SER A 681 -22.36 -6.98 -22.86
CA SER A 681 -22.94 -5.72 -22.40
C SER A 681 -22.14 -5.31 -21.16
N PRO A 682 -21.21 -4.34 -21.26
CA PRO A 682 -20.37 -3.98 -20.13
C PRO A 682 -21.22 -3.51 -18.94
N THR A 683 -22.39 -2.92 -19.19
CA THR A 683 -23.45 -2.84 -18.19
C THR A 683 -24.04 -4.22 -17.95
N MET A 684 -23.64 -4.88 -16.86
CA MET A 684 -24.30 -6.12 -16.46
C MET A 684 -25.79 -5.82 -16.20
N ALA A 685 -26.68 -6.72 -16.61
CA ALA A 685 -28.11 -6.58 -16.32
C ALA A 685 -28.31 -6.31 -14.83
N ALA A 686 -29.31 -5.53 -14.42
CA ALA A 686 -29.59 -5.31 -13.01
C ALA A 686 -29.83 -6.65 -12.28
N PRO A 687 -29.46 -6.77 -10.99
CA PRO A 687 -29.78 -7.98 -10.23
C PRO A 687 -31.28 -8.24 -10.26
N THR A 688 -31.66 -9.47 -10.62
CA THR A 688 -33.07 -9.87 -10.77
C THR A 688 -33.73 -10.20 -9.44
N GLY A 689 -32.94 -10.46 -8.38
CA GLY A 689 -33.44 -10.73 -7.03
C GLY A 689 -33.43 -9.48 -6.15
N LEU A 690 -34.54 -9.25 -5.43
CA LEU A 690 -34.65 -8.19 -4.43
C LEU A 690 -34.13 -8.67 -3.07
N PRO A 691 -33.41 -7.82 -2.31
CA PRO A 691 -33.10 -8.08 -0.91
C PRO A 691 -34.35 -8.36 -0.07
N ARG A 692 -34.26 -9.29 0.87
CA ARG A 692 -35.33 -9.52 1.86
C ARG A 692 -35.33 -8.40 2.90
N THR A 693 -36.50 -7.93 3.34
CA THR A 693 -36.57 -6.96 4.43
C THR A 693 -35.89 -7.50 5.69
N LEU A 694 -35.05 -6.68 6.31
CA LEU A 694 -34.31 -6.97 7.53
C LEU A 694 -34.74 -6.01 8.63
N ASN A 695 -35.00 -6.54 9.83
CA ASN A 695 -35.17 -5.74 11.04
C ASN A 695 -34.14 -6.16 12.08
N ILE A 696 -33.41 -5.19 12.64
CA ILE A 696 -32.43 -5.43 13.70
C ILE A 696 -33.17 -5.36 15.04
N ASN A 697 -33.33 -6.49 15.72
CA ASN A 697 -34.03 -6.54 17.00
C ASN A 697 -33.09 -6.27 18.17
N HIS A 698 -31.89 -6.87 18.14
CA HIS A 698 -30.87 -6.75 19.17
C HIS A 698 -29.47 -6.88 18.57
N TRP A 699 -28.54 -6.03 19.00
CA TRP A 699 -27.18 -6.00 18.46
C TRP A 699 -26.15 -5.77 19.56
N ALA A 700 -25.79 -6.83 20.30
CA ALA A 700 -24.71 -6.79 21.28
C ALA A 700 -23.40 -7.37 20.71
N THR A 701 -22.34 -7.31 21.53
CA THR A 701 -20.99 -7.73 21.15
C THR A 701 -20.91 -9.21 20.78
N ASN A 702 -21.56 -10.09 21.56
CA ASN A 702 -21.40 -11.55 21.46
C ASN A 702 -22.70 -12.29 21.11
N ASP A 703 -23.84 -11.61 21.15
CA ASP A 703 -25.15 -12.15 20.81
C ASP A 703 -26.00 -11.08 20.11
N ARG A 704 -26.70 -11.50 19.04
CA ARG A 704 -27.46 -10.60 18.18
C ARG A 704 -28.69 -11.33 17.69
N THR A 705 -29.77 -10.58 17.47
CA THR A 705 -31.02 -11.12 16.96
C THR A 705 -31.57 -10.19 15.90
N VAL A 706 -31.87 -10.77 14.73
CA VAL A 706 -32.48 -10.05 13.60
C VAL A 706 -33.68 -10.82 13.08
N THR A 707 -34.62 -10.12 12.46
CA THR A 707 -35.77 -10.72 11.79
C THR A 707 -35.60 -10.53 10.29
N VAL A 708 -35.63 -11.61 9.53
CA VAL A 708 -35.55 -11.60 8.06
C VAL A 708 -36.90 -12.02 7.49
N ALA A 709 -37.43 -11.25 6.55
CA ALA A 709 -38.67 -11.58 5.86
C ALA A 709 -38.55 -12.86 5.00
N GLY A 710 -39.69 -13.39 4.57
CA GLY A 710 -39.74 -14.49 3.60
C GLY A 710 -39.34 -14.05 2.18
N GLY A 711 -38.89 -15.01 1.38
CA GLY A 711 -38.47 -14.79 0.00
C GLY A 711 -37.59 -15.91 -0.56
N THR A 712 -37.05 -15.70 -1.77
CA THR A 712 -36.05 -16.58 -2.41
C THR A 712 -34.76 -16.60 -1.62
N GLU A 713 -33.93 -17.64 -1.78
CA GLU A 713 -32.62 -17.76 -1.12
C GLU A 713 -31.83 -16.44 -1.11
N GLY A 714 -31.34 -16.07 0.06
CA GLY A 714 -30.70 -14.78 0.31
C GLY A 714 -29.45 -14.90 1.16
N LEU A 715 -28.77 -13.79 1.34
CA LEU A 715 -27.61 -13.64 2.21
C LEU A 715 -27.95 -12.66 3.32
N LEU A 716 -27.73 -13.05 4.58
CA LEU A 716 -27.66 -12.13 5.70
C LEU A 716 -26.19 -11.75 5.89
N VAL A 717 -25.86 -10.49 5.64
CA VAL A 717 -24.49 -9.96 5.73
C VAL A 717 -24.37 -9.11 6.99
N VAL A 718 -23.35 -9.41 7.77
CA VAL A 718 -22.91 -8.64 8.93
C VAL A 718 -21.72 -7.81 8.49
N ASN A 719 -21.80 -6.48 8.64
CA ASN A 719 -20.79 -5.54 8.12
C ASN A 719 -19.57 -5.43 9.05
N GLU A 720 -19.02 -6.59 9.38
CA GLU A 720 -17.88 -6.82 10.25
C GLU A 720 -16.98 -7.89 9.65
N ALA A 721 -15.73 -7.93 10.10
CA ALA A 721 -14.76 -8.91 9.65
C ALA A 721 -15.26 -10.34 9.86
N PHE A 722 -15.09 -11.19 8.84
CA PHE A 722 -15.38 -12.62 8.90
C PHE A 722 -14.62 -13.27 10.06
N ASN A 723 -15.31 -14.06 10.87
CA ASN A 723 -14.71 -14.80 11.96
C ASN A 723 -15.42 -16.15 12.13
N GLU A 724 -14.62 -17.22 12.13
CA GLU A 724 -15.10 -18.61 12.21
C GLU A 724 -15.86 -18.91 13.52
N GLY A 725 -15.72 -18.07 14.56
CA GLY A 725 -16.42 -18.21 15.83
C GLY A 725 -17.89 -17.74 15.82
N TRP A 726 -18.35 -17.05 14.77
CA TRP A 726 -19.76 -16.65 14.66
C TRP A 726 -20.63 -17.76 14.08
N GLU A 727 -21.68 -18.11 14.81
CA GLU A 727 -22.71 -19.06 14.38
C GLU A 727 -24.05 -18.33 14.25
N ALA A 728 -24.87 -18.71 13.26
CA ALA A 728 -26.21 -18.19 13.09
C ALA A 728 -27.22 -19.34 12.98
N THR A 729 -28.40 -19.16 13.59
CA THR A 729 -29.51 -20.11 13.48
C THR A 729 -30.80 -19.41 13.08
N LEU A 730 -31.48 -19.91 12.05
CA LEU A 730 -32.83 -19.47 11.67
C LEU A 730 -33.85 -20.46 12.25
N ASN A 731 -34.68 -20.01 13.19
CA ASN A 731 -35.67 -20.86 13.86
C ASN A 731 -35.08 -22.19 14.39
N GLY A 732 -33.83 -22.15 14.89
CA GLY A 732 -33.09 -23.31 15.41
C GLY A 732 -32.29 -24.12 14.38
N THR A 733 -32.38 -23.80 13.09
CA THR A 733 -31.57 -24.45 12.03
C THR A 733 -30.30 -23.65 11.76
N THR A 734 -29.14 -24.30 11.86
CA THR A 734 -27.84 -23.66 11.61
C THR A 734 -27.72 -23.19 10.17
N LEU A 735 -27.28 -21.95 9.99
CA LEU A 735 -27.01 -21.35 8.69
C LEU A 735 -25.54 -21.54 8.31
N THR A 736 -25.28 -21.71 7.02
CA THR A 736 -23.91 -21.85 6.50
C THR A 736 -23.20 -20.49 6.49
N PRO A 737 -22.06 -20.33 7.17
CA PRO A 737 -21.28 -19.10 7.12
C PRO A 737 -20.53 -18.98 5.78
N LEU A 738 -20.34 -17.74 5.34
CA LEU A 738 -19.67 -17.39 4.10
C LEU A 738 -18.87 -16.10 4.29
N LYS A 739 -17.67 -16.01 3.71
CA LYS A 739 -16.94 -14.74 3.58
C LYS A 739 -17.40 -14.03 2.31
N ILE A 740 -18.08 -12.91 2.47
CA ILE A 740 -18.61 -12.10 1.36
C ILE A 740 -17.79 -10.82 1.22
N ASP A 741 -17.72 -10.28 0.01
CA ASP A 741 -16.93 -9.09 -0.33
C ASP A 741 -15.44 -9.19 0.04
N GLY A 742 -14.93 -10.41 0.16
CA GLY A 742 -13.54 -10.71 0.51
C GLY A 742 -13.18 -10.58 1.99
N TRP A 743 -14.02 -9.94 2.82
CA TRP A 743 -13.70 -9.70 4.25
C TRP A 743 -14.90 -9.73 5.20
N ARG A 744 -16.14 -9.58 4.72
CA ARG A 744 -17.34 -9.47 5.57
C ARG A 744 -17.89 -10.84 5.96
N GLN A 745 -18.49 -10.92 7.14
CA GLN A 745 -19.23 -12.10 7.59
C GLN A 745 -20.61 -12.18 6.90
N ALA A 746 -20.98 -13.34 6.37
CA ALA A 746 -22.31 -13.60 5.84
C ALA A 746 -22.83 -14.98 6.25
N PHE A 747 -24.15 -15.17 6.13
CA PHE A 747 -24.85 -16.44 6.32
C PHE A 747 -25.87 -16.64 5.20
N ILE A 748 -25.92 -17.85 4.64
CA ILE A 748 -26.93 -18.22 3.64
C ILE A 748 -28.27 -18.40 4.33
N VAL A 749 -29.27 -17.63 3.92
CA VAL A 749 -30.66 -17.71 4.39
C VAL A 749 -31.47 -18.50 3.36
N PRO A 750 -31.92 -19.73 3.67
CA PRO A 750 -32.68 -20.56 2.74
C PRO A 750 -33.97 -19.89 2.27
N GLU A 751 -34.42 -20.23 1.08
CA GLU A 751 -35.76 -19.88 0.59
C GLU A 751 -36.85 -20.32 1.58
N GLY A 752 -37.86 -19.47 1.80
CA GLY A 752 -38.98 -19.77 2.68
C GLY A 752 -39.58 -18.53 3.35
N ASP A 753 -40.33 -18.74 4.43
CA ASP A 753 -41.12 -17.70 5.13
C ASP A 753 -40.27 -16.71 5.96
N GLY A 754 -38.97 -16.96 6.09
CA GLY A 754 -38.08 -16.18 6.94
C GLY A 754 -38.27 -16.47 8.43
N GLY A 755 -37.97 -15.50 9.28
CA GLY A 755 -38.08 -15.63 10.73
C GLY A 755 -36.94 -14.96 11.49
N THR A 756 -36.82 -15.36 12.75
CA THR A 756 -35.79 -14.83 13.66
C THR A 756 -34.48 -15.57 13.44
N VAL A 757 -33.42 -14.82 13.17
CA VAL A 757 -32.05 -15.30 13.09
C VAL A 757 -31.31 -14.87 14.36
N ASP A 758 -30.86 -15.85 15.13
CA ASP A 758 -30.00 -15.64 16.29
C ASP A 758 -28.55 -15.85 15.89
N LEU A 759 -27.70 -14.84 16.11
CA LEU A 759 -26.26 -14.90 15.90
C LEU A 759 -25.56 -14.93 17.25
N ARG A 760 -24.61 -15.85 17.41
CA ARG A 760 -23.85 -16.01 18.66
C ARG A 760 -22.38 -16.25 18.38
N PHE A 761 -21.52 -15.63 19.18
CA PHE A 761 -20.09 -15.93 19.17
C PHE A 761 -19.81 -17.15 20.06
N ALA A 762 -19.73 -18.33 19.45
CA ALA A 762 -19.64 -19.60 20.17
C ALA A 762 -18.48 -19.68 21.19
N PRO A 763 -17.27 -19.15 20.92
CA PRO A 763 -16.15 -19.19 21.87
C PRO A 763 -16.37 -18.40 23.17
N ASP A 764 -17.30 -17.43 23.21
CA ASP A 764 -17.55 -16.56 24.36
C ASP A 764 -17.85 -17.35 25.64
N ARG A 765 -18.62 -18.45 25.52
CA ARG A 765 -18.98 -19.28 26.67
C ARG A 765 -17.77 -19.94 27.32
N ILE A 766 -16.86 -20.48 26.51
CA ILE A 766 -15.64 -21.13 26.99
C ILE A 766 -14.72 -20.09 27.60
N PHE A 767 -14.60 -18.91 26.98
CA PHE A 767 -13.83 -17.79 27.50
C PHE A 767 -14.31 -17.32 28.88
N LYS A 768 -15.63 -17.10 29.04
CA LYS A 768 -16.24 -16.71 30.32
C LYS A 768 -16.03 -17.76 31.42
N LEU A 769 -16.25 -19.04 31.10
CA LEU A 769 -16.02 -20.14 32.04
C LEU A 769 -14.55 -20.25 32.44
N GLY A 770 -13.63 -20.14 31.49
CA GLY A 770 -12.19 -20.13 31.72
C GLY A 770 -11.74 -18.97 32.60
N THR A 771 -12.30 -17.77 32.37
CA THR A 771 -12.01 -16.58 33.18
C THR A 771 -12.50 -16.74 34.62
N ALA A 772 -13.71 -17.24 34.82
CA ALA A 772 -14.25 -17.51 36.16
C ALA A 772 -13.44 -18.59 36.89
N PHE A 773 -13.03 -19.65 36.19
CA PHE A 773 -12.17 -20.69 36.73
C PHE A 773 -10.76 -20.16 37.08
N GLY A 774 -10.18 -19.31 36.23
CA GLY A 774 -8.91 -18.63 36.48
C GLY A 774 -8.98 -17.72 37.71
N LEU A 775 -10.06 -16.97 37.88
CA LEU A 775 -10.27 -16.13 39.06
C LEU A 775 -10.44 -16.97 40.34
N PHE A 776 -11.19 -18.07 40.26
CA PHE A 776 -11.36 -19.00 41.38
C PHE A 776 -10.04 -19.63 41.81
N THR A 777 -9.21 -20.07 40.86
CA THR A 777 -7.89 -20.64 41.16
C THR A 777 -6.93 -19.60 41.72
N LEU A 778 -6.95 -18.35 41.21
CA LEU A 778 -6.21 -17.23 41.80
C LEU A 778 -6.63 -16.97 43.26
N LEU A 779 -7.94 -16.93 43.54
CA LEU A 779 -8.46 -16.78 44.90
C LEU A 779 -8.05 -17.95 45.80
N ALA A 780 -8.08 -19.19 45.30
CA ALA A 780 -7.62 -20.35 46.05
C ALA A 780 -6.12 -20.22 46.40
N VAL A 781 -5.30 -19.73 45.47
CA VAL A 781 -3.87 -19.44 45.73
C VAL A 781 -3.72 -18.35 46.80
N PHE A 782 -4.46 -17.26 46.72
CA PHE A 782 -4.46 -16.22 47.76
C PHE A 782 -4.87 -16.78 49.14
N VAL A 783 -5.93 -17.57 49.17
CA VAL A 783 -6.42 -18.21 50.40
C VAL A 783 -5.38 -19.18 50.96
N MET A 784 -4.74 -20.00 50.12
CA MET A 784 -3.66 -20.90 50.55
C MET A 784 -2.42 -20.13 51.03
N ALA A 785 -2.06 -19.02 50.37
CA ALA A 785 -0.92 -18.19 50.76
C ALA A 785 -1.18 -17.44 52.08
N LEU A 786 -2.42 -17.04 52.34
CA LEU A 786 -2.83 -16.34 53.56
C LEU A 786 -3.31 -17.28 54.66
N TRP A 787 -3.46 -18.59 54.39
CA TRP A 787 -3.91 -19.55 55.38
C TRP A 787 -2.84 -19.64 56.47
N PRO A 788 -3.13 -19.21 57.71
CA PRO A 788 -2.11 -19.18 58.74
C PRO A 788 -1.69 -20.62 59.03
N ASP A 789 -0.38 -20.86 58.97
CA ASP A 789 0.25 -22.14 59.23
C ASP A 789 0.14 -22.50 60.73
N ARG A 790 -1.09 -22.79 61.16
CA ARG A 790 -1.45 -22.94 62.58
C ARG A 790 -1.04 -24.27 63.18
N LYS A 791 -0.36 -25.14 62.41
CA LYS A 791 0.22 -26.38 62.92
C LYS A 791 1.52 -26.69 62.19
N LYS A 792 2.65 -26.41 62.85
CA LYS A 792 3.79 -27.35 62.87
C LYS A 792 3.30 -28.70 63.44
N ARG A 793 2.45 -29.41 62.71
CA ARG A 793 2.19 -30.83 62.95
C ARG A 793 3.18 -31.56 62.08
N GLN A 794 4.06 -32.31 62.72
CA GLN A 794 4.83 -33.37 62.09
C GLN A 794 3.87 -34.16 61.18
N LEU A 795 4.02 -33.97 59.87
CA LEU A 795 3.36 -34.80 58.88
C LEU A 795 4.06 -36.15 58.96
N ALA A 796 3.55 -37.01 59.84
CA ALA A 796 3.86 -38.42 59.83
C ALA A 796 3.67 -38.94 58.40
N ALA A 797 4.67 -39.66 57.92
CA ALA A 797 4.85 -40.18 56.57
C ALA A 797 3.54 -40.37 55.80
N LEU A 798 3.26 -39.45 54.86
CA LEU A 798 2.38 -39.76 53.73
C LEU A 798 3.13 -40.78 52.88
N ASN A 799 2.71 -42.05 52.94
CA ASN A 799 3.19 -43.10 52.04
C ASN A 799 3.11 -42.60 50.60
N GLU A 800 4.18 -42.83 49.82
CA GLU A 800 4.27 -42.51 48.40
C GLU A 800 3.17 -43.20 47.59
N GLY A 801 1.99 -42.59 47.54
CA GLY A 801 0.96 -42.92 46.59
C GLY A 801 1.26 -42.29 45.23
N GLN A 802 0.99 -43.05 44.16
CA GLN A 802 1.03 -42.63 42.75
C GLN A 802 0.47 -41.21 42.40
N PRO A 803 -0.51 -40.60 43.11
CA PRO A 803 -0.98 -39.24 42.77
C PRO A 803 0.09 -38.15 42.83
N ALA A 804 1.11 -38.24 43.68
CA ALA A 804 2.16 -37.21 43.77
C ALA A 804 3.07 -37.19 42.53
N LYS A 805 3.35 -38.36 41.95
CA LYS A 805 4.10 -38.48 40.68
C LYS A 805 3.25 -38.01 39.50
N ALA A 806 1.95 -38.28 39.49
CA ALA A 806 1.04 -37.81 38.45
C ALA A 806 0.89 -36.28 38.44
N LEU A 807 0.75 -35.64 39.60
CA LEU A 807 0.73 -34.18 39.75
C LEU A 807 2.07 -33.53 39.36
N LEU A 808 3.19 -34.21 39.63
CA LEU A 808 4.53 -33.75 39.27
C LEU A 808 4.79 -33.86 37.76
N ILE A 809 4.34 -34.94 37.12
CA ILE A 809 4.38 -35.10 35.66
C ILE A 809 3.45 -34.08 34.98
N ALA A 810 2.24 -33.87 35.53
CA ALA A 810 1.30 -32.88 35.01
C ALA A 810 1.85 -31.45 35.14
N GLY A 811 2.46 -31.09 36.28
CA GLY A 811 3.08 -29.78 36.48
C GLY A 811 4.29 -29.55 35.57
N VAL A 812 5.13 -30.57 35.36
CA VAL A 812 6.26 -30.51 34.42
C VAL A 812 5.79 -30.44 32.98
N ALA A 813 4.76 -31.20 32.60
CA ALA A 813 4.18 -31.15 31.26
C ALA A 813 3.52 -29.79 30.97
N ILE A 814 2.78 -29.24 31.94
CA ILE A 814 2.16 -27.91 31.82
C ILE A 814 3.24 -26.82 31.77
N GLY A 815 4.26 -26.89 32.63
CA GLY A 815 5.38 -25.94 32.61
C GLY A 815 6.22 -26.00 31.32
N ALA A 816 6.47 -27.20 30.80
CA ALA A 816 7.17 -27.42 29.54
C ALA A 816 6.35 -26.97 28.33
N MET A 817 5.01 -27.07 28.39
CA MET A 817 4.11 -26.63 27.32
C MET A 817 3.98 -25.10 27.25
N TRP A 818 4.23 -24.38 28.35
CA TRP A 818 4.08 -22.92 28.43
C TRP A 818 5.39 -22.12 28.33
N CYS A 819 6.56 -22.74 28.49
CA CYS A 819 7.86 -22.06 28.42
C CYS A 819 8.68 -22.53 27.22
N THR A 820 8.87 -21.65 26.23
CA THR A 820 9.70 -21.83 25.03
C THR A 820 11.11 -22.32 25.37
N GLY A 821 11.39 -23.64 25.31
CA GLY A 821 12.73 -24.28 25.29
C GLY A 821 13.66 -24.11 26.50
N ILE A 822 13.75 -22.91 27.08
CA ILE A 822 14.69 -22.49 28.13
C ILE A 822 14.33 -23.10 29.49
N GLY A 823 13.04 -23.31 29.77
CA GLY A 823 12.58 -23.93 31.02
C GLY A 823 13.09 -25.37 31.19
N ALA A 824 13.27 -26.11 30.10
CA ALA A 824 13.80 -27.47 30.12
C ALA A 824 15.29 -27.52 30.49
N VAL A 825 16.08 -26.53 30.04
CA VAL A 825 17.54 -26.45 30.29
C VAL A 825 17.83 -26.08 31.74
N LEU A 826 16.99 -25.25 32.37
CA LEU A 826 17.17 -24.77 33.74
C LEU A 826 16.70 -25.77 34.81
N LEU A 827 15.95 -26.81 34.44
CA LEU A 827 15.48 -27.86 35.35
C LEU A 827 16.64 -28.68 35.95
N LEU A 828 17.67 -28.98 35.14
CA LEU A 828 18.84 -29.76 35.57
C LEU A 828 19.69 -29.06 36.65
N PRO A 829 20.11 -27.78 36.48
CA PRO A 829 20.85 -27.07 37.52
C PRO A 829 19.99 -26.76 38.76
N ALA A 830 18.68 -26.48 38.61
CA ALA A 830 17.79 -26.30 39.76
C ALA A 830 17.64 -27.60 40.57
N TRP A 831 17.54 -28.75 39.90
CA TRP A 831 17.51 -30.08 40.52
C TRP A 831 18.86 -30.44 41.18
N TRP A 832 19.98 -30.10 40.54
CA TRP A 832 21.32 -30.27 41.13
C TRP A 832 21.52 -29.40 42.38
N LEU A 833 21.14 -28.11 42.32
CA LEU A 833 21.19 -27.20 43.47
C LEU A 833 20.32 -27.66 44.63
N ARG A 834 19.17 -28.29 44.35
CA ARG A 834 18.32 -28.88 45.39
C ARG A 834 19.03 -29.99 46.15
N ASN A 835 19.73 -30.88 45.44
CA ASN A 835 20.42 -32.00 46.08
C ASN A 835 21.73 -31.60 46.79
N HIS A 836 22.34 -30.46 46.45
CA HIS A 836 23.67 -30.10 46.97
C HIS A 836 23.70 -28.79 47.78
N ARG A 837 22.83 -27.81 47.51
CA ARG A 837 22.84 -26.45 48.10
C ARG A 837 21.44 -25.81 48.18
N ARG A 838 20.47 -26.50 48.80
CA ARG A 838 19.05 -26.07 48.89
C ARG A 838 18.84 -24.65 49.43
N SER A 839 19.69 -24.19 50.37
CA SER A 839 19.61 -22.84 50.96
C SER A 839 19.81 -21.70 49.97
N TRP A 840 20.37 -21.98 48.78
CA TRP A 840 20.60 -20.97 47.74
C TRP A 840 19.41 -20.79 46.79
N LEU A 841 18.46 -21.72 46.77
CA LEU A 841 17.33 -21.68 45.82
C LEU A 841 16.38 -20.50 46.07
N ALA A 842 16.04 -20.20 47.33
CA ALA A 842 15.17 -19.07 47.66
C ALA A 842 15.85 -17.70 47.38
N PRO A 843 17.13 -17.47 47.75
CA PRO A 843 17.88 -16.28 47.33
C PRO A 843 17.95 -16.11 45.82
N ILE A 844 18.23 -17.18 45.07
CA ILE A 844 18.30 -17.13 43.60
C ILE A 844 16.94 -16.79 43.01
N ALA A 845 15.85 -17.36 43.54
CA ALA A 845 14.51 -17.06 43.08
C ALA A 845 14.15 -15.58 43.29
N PHE A 846 14.43 -15.07 44.49
CA PHE A 846 14.17 -13.68 44.83
C PHE A 846 15.01 -12.70 43.99
N LEU A 847 16.31 -12.96 43.84
CA LEU A 847 17.22 -12.12 43.06
C LEU A 847 16.85 -12.14 41.57
N SER A 848 16.49 -13.31 41.03
CA SER A 848 16.11 -13.43 39.62
C SER A 848 14.81 -12.68 39.33
N MET A 849 13.80 -12.80 40.20
CA MET A 849 12.54 -12.07 40.03
C MET A 849 12.72 -10.56 40.22
N SER A 850 13.57 -10.15 41.17
CA SER A 850 13.89 -8.73 41.40
C SER A 850 14.65 -8.14 40.22
N ALA A 851 15.62 -8.87 39.65
CA ALA A 851 16.34 -8.45 38.45
C ALA A 851 15.43 -8.38 37.23
N ALA A 852 14.49 -9.32 37.08
CA ALA A 852 13.46 -9.26 36.04
C ALA A 852 12.63 -7.99 36.16
N GLY A 853 12.10 -7.70 37.36
CA GLY A 853 11.34 -6.47 37.62
C GLY A 853 12.15 -5.20 37.36
N LEU A 854 13.43 -5.16 37.79
CA LEU A 854 14.32 -4.03 37.54
C LEU A 854 14.58 -3.81 36.05
N LEU A 855 14.79 -4.88 35.27
CA LEU A 855 14.97 -4.82 33.81
C LEU A 855 13.72 -4.32 33.10
N VAL A 856 12.51 -4.67 33.58
CA VAL A 856 11.27 -4.11 33.04
C VAL A 856 11.17 -2.61 33.30
N VAL A 857 11.53 -2.17 34.51
CA VAL A 857 11.48 -0.74 34.89
C VAL A 857 12.55 0.08 34.16
N LEU A 858 13.78 -0.42 34.06
CA LEU A 858 14.90 0.27 33.41
C LEU A 858 14.82 0.20 31.88
N GLY A 859 14.35 -0.92 31.32
CA GLY A 859 14.20 -1.10 29.88
C GLY A 859 13.29 -0.02 29.26
N LYS A 860 12.24 0.40 29.99
CA LYS A 860 11.34 1.49 29.59
C LYS A 860 12.03 2.87 29.50
N ARG A 861 13.22 3.05 30.09
CA ARG A 861 13.96 4.33 30.09
C ARG A 861 15.14 4.38 29.11
N ILE A 862 15.57 3.23 28.58
CA ILE A 862 16.82 3.12 27.79
C ILE A 862 16.53 2.94 26.30
N VAL A 863 15.39 2.36 25.94
CA VAL A 863 15.04 2.09 24.54
C VAL A 863 13.59 2.50 24.30
N ASP A 864 13.36 3.37 23.33
CA ASP A 864 12.03 3.88 22.96
C ASP A 864 11.17 2.84 22.21
N TYR A 865 11.72 1.66 21.88
CA TYR A 865 11.02 0.57 21.18
C TYR A 865 11.18 -0.80 21.86
N PRO A 866 10.12 -1.64 21.90
CA PRO A 866 10.24 -3.02 22.34
C PRO A 866 11.13 -3.81 21.37
N SER A 867 12.17 -4.45 21.91
CA SER A 867 13.03 -5.37 21.15
C SER A 867 13.08 -6.71 21.86
N ASN A 868 13.49 -7.76 21.15
CA ASN A 868 13.61 -9.12 21.70
C ASN A 868 14.55 -9.20 22.93
N LEU A 869 15.36 -8.15 23.12
CA LEU A 869 16.35 -8.02 24.19
C LEU A 869 15.84 -7.15 25.36
N TRP A 870 14.84 -6.29 25.16
CA TRP A 870 14.42 -5.28 26.15
C TRP A 870 12.90 -5.14 26.25
N GLY A 871 12.35 -5.21 27.47
CA GLY A 871 10.90 -5.12 27.75
C GLY A 871 10.36 -6.26 28.60
N ALA A 872 9.09 -6.19 29.01
CA ALA A 872 8.45 -7.17 29.90
C ALA A 872 8.40 -8.61 29.34
N ALA A 873 8.44 -8.75 28.01
CA ALA A 873 8.45 -10.02 27.30
C ALA A 873 9.82 -10.38 26.69
N SER A 874 10.90 -9.66 27.05
CA SER A 874 12.22 -9.92 26.47
C SER A 874 12.79 -11.27 26.91
N TYR A 875 13.72 -11.82 26.12
CA TYR A 875 14.37 -13.09 26.46
C TYR A 875 15.07 -13.06 27.84
N PRO A 876 15.79 -11.98 28.23
CA PRO A 876 16.39 -11.90 29.56
C PRO A 876 15.37 -11.90 30.71
N VAL A 877 14.28 -11.12 30.56
CA VAL A 877 13.22 -11.03 31.59
C VAL A 877 12.50 -12.36 31.74
N SER A 878 12.17 -13.01 30.61
CA SER A 878 11.54 -14.33 30.60
C SER A 878 12.43 -15.41 31.20
N ALA A 879 13.74 -15.39 30.92
CA ALA A 879 14.69 -16.34 31.49
C ALA A 879 14.85 -16.17 33.01
N LEU A 880 14.89 -14.93 33.50
CA LEU A 880 14.96 -14.63 34.94
C LEU A 880 13.67 -15.03 35.66
N ALA A 881 12.50 -14.75 35.08
CA ALA A 881 11.22 -15.17 35.62
C ALA A 881 11.09 -16.71 35.66
N ALA A 882 11.50 -17.41 34.60
CA ALA A 882 11.52 -18.87 34.56
C ALA A 882 12.48 -19.46 35.60
N THR A 883 13.67 -18.86 35.77
CA THR A 883 14.64 -19.27 36.80
C THR A 883 14.04 -19.11 38.20
N ALA A 884 13.39 -17.97 38.47
CA ALA A 884 12.74 -17.72 39.74
C ALA A 884 11.63 -18.74 40.04
N PHE A 885 10.77 -18.99 39.05
CA PHE A 885 9.71 -19.98 39.14
C PHE A 885 10.26 -21.38 39.41
N LEU A 886 11.28 -21.83 38.67
CA LEU A 886 11.87 -23.16 38.84
C LEU A 886 12.55 -23.32 40.19
N CYS A 887 13.32 -22.33 40.66
CA CYS A 887 13.93 -22.39 41.98
C CYS A 887 12.88 -22.43 43.10
N ALA A 888 11.81 -21.63 43.01
CA ALA A 888 10.71 -21.67 43.96
C ALA A 888 9.96 -23.01 43.90
N PHE A 889 9.65 -23.51 42.70
CA PHE A 889 8.97 -24.78 42.50
C PHE A 889 9.76 -25.97 43.05
N VAL A 890 11.08 -25.99 42.82
CA VAL A 890 11.95 -27.06 43.31
C VAL A 890 12.14 -27.02 44.84
N THR A 891 12.08 -25.84 45.48
CA THR A 891 12.12 -25.76 46.95
C THR A 891 10.92 -26.40 47.65
N LEU A 892 9.78 -26.47 46.96
CA LEU A 892 8.52 -27.02 47.47
C LEU A 892 8.46 -28.56 47.44
N LEU A 893 9.47 -29.22 46.89
CA LEU A 893 9.53 -30.69 46.76
C LEU A 893 10.33 -31.34 47.94
N PRO A 894 9.91 -32.50 48.51
CA PRO A 894 10.53 -33.12 49.70
C PRO A 894 11.94 -33.73 49.46
N HIS A 895 12.88 -33.65 50.42
CA HIS A 895 14.24 -34.22 50.28
C HIS A 895 14.37 -35.65 50.84
N ARG A 896 15.35 -36.43 50.37
CA ARG A 896 15.42 -37.89 50.57
C ARG A 896 16.09 -38.33 51.88
N ASP A 897 16.81 -37.45 52.56
CA ASP A 897 17.67 -37.81 53.72
C ASP A 897 17.02 -37.52 55.10
N ASP A 898 15.79 -37.03 55.16
CA ASP A 898 15.10 -36.75 56.44
C ASP A 898 14.44 -38.01 57.06
N ALA A 899 14.88 -39.22 56.69
CA ALA A 899 14.19 -40.47 57.04
C ALA A 899 15.15 -41.58 57.52
N THR A 900 15.95 -41.35 58.56
CA THR A 900 16.53 -42.43 59.39
C THR A 900 16.98 -41.90 60.75
N GLU A 901 16.18 -42.12 61.80
CA GLU A 901 16.61 -42.61 63.13
C GLU A 901 15.40 -42.66 64.08
N GLU A 902 14.73 -43.82 64.14
CA GLU A 902 14.13 -44.33 65.39
C GLU A 902 13.82 -45.84 65.24
N SER A 903 14.57 -46.66 65.99
CA SER A 903 14.44 -48.12 66.24
C SER A 903 13.15 -48.46 67.02
N PRO A 904 12.59 -49.70 67.02
CA PRO A 904 13.16 -50.82 67.81
C PRO A 904 12.80 -52.29 67.44
N GLU A 905 13.58 -53.19 68.08
CA GLU A 905 13.33 -54.54 68.61
C GLU A 905 12.13 -55.42 68.17
N THR A 906 12.46 -56.68 67.86
CA THR A 906 11.58 -57.86 67.72
C THR A 906 11.36 -58.58 69.05
N PRO A 907 10.20 -59.27 69.21
CA PRO A 907 10.18 -60.57 69.89
C PRO A 907 9.60 -61.71 69.02
N LEU A 908 10.14 -62.90 69.26
CA LEU A 908 9.88 -64.18 68.60
C LEU A 908 8.51 -64.80 68.93
N ALA A 909 8.09 -65.66 68.01
CA ALA A 909 6.85 -66.41 67.92
C ALA A 909 6.67 -67.52 68.97
N ASP A 910 5.42 -67.93 69.19
CA ASP A 910 5.05 -69.35 69.06
C ASP A 910 3.52 -69.51 68.93
N THR A 911 3.07 -70.25 67.91
CA THR A 911 2.06 -71.32 68.04
C THR A 911 1.80 -71.97 66.67
N ALA A 912 1.93 -73.30 66.67
CA ALA A 912 1.87 -74.17 65.53
C ALA A 912 0.44 -74.65 65.19
N ALA A 913 0.32 -75.09 63.94
CA ALA A 913 -0.56 -76.16 63.43
C ALA A 913 -2.07 -75.82 63.35
N GLU A 914 -2.87 -76.31 62.42
CA GLU A 914 -2.69 -77.13 61.22
C GLU A 914 -4.03 -77.09 60.45
N THR A 915 -3.93 -77.15 59.12
CA THR A 915 -4.85 -77.81 58.16
C THR A 915 -6.38 -77.72 58.34
N ALA A 916 -7.03 -76.96 57.45
CA ALA A 916 -7.51 -77.43 56.14
C ALA A 916 -7.75 -76.23 55.21
#